data_AF-A0A507B0G9-F1
#
_entry.id   AF-A0A507B0G9-F1
#
_cell.length_a   1.000
_cell.length_b   1.000
_cell.length_c   1.000
_cell.angle_alpha   90.00
_cell.angle_beta   90.00
_cell.angle_gamma   90.00
#
_symmetry.space_group_name_H-M   'P 1'
#
loop_
_entity.id
_entity.type
_entity.pdbx_description
1 polymer ?
#
loop_
_entity_poly.entity_id
_entity_poly.type
_entity_poly.pdbx_seq_one_letter_code
_entity_poly.pdbx_strand_id
1 'polypeptide(L)'
;MTAVTISPSSSPSIQPRLELGGGSSSITPLATAGRIPQRDVSLAQNASSSHWRPDASILLVGIRGTGKTSLAILAATALDFRLVDADQNFHKVAGMSRSAYASRYGFDSYRKQELALMQSLLQDNPSRSIIVCGPGSAEGTQQELLHELKNAHPIIYVMRDPEEIDRYLQTNEPQKISRISQLITPSYRALSNFEFYNLSEPLAHQTRDPNSGLTPPSRPALVLKDVEHDFLHLIHTIRGEQSLPSVLQARHSLTFLSPEAKPFSYALVVPFGCVPNIASRLGLTDLVVDAIELVVDLGQLSPINQSFDHAAATLLTQHYYILRRNVRLPIIIHLHASIVQQAATRPDSDWLKYRDIMLHALRLGPEYMSLDLNCPPSIAQVILSQNVGTKVIGHYYDQNPEAAAWDSLHRRQLLETAESWGCDITRICQPATSRADNFDVRRFAYEASQSKNTTRPLICYNVGRMGRASCYINSVLTPVTHELITEVTSPFGDALLTVQAAQSTLYASFTLDPLFFGIYGSAVASALSPPMHNAAFKFCRMPHCYEIFESSTLRELESIAQNENFGGASISAPFKQEIISVLDYVSLEAQAIGAVNTLIPLRSRRLESLVERNRAGPVVALYGDNTDWIGIHTCIRQNLSPINAVKSRTVALVIGAGGMAHAAVYAAIRLGVHTIFVHNRTLENGEKLVHRFNGKSFSIQNIDLSHPSPSASPQLWPVSQSQACKTKPAIVRIIPSRDSPWPAGFDPPTIIVSCIARTGQGGQSPADNSLPRAWLASETGGVVIELAYNPIETPLVQQIRSLSRGDWISVHGLQVLPEQGIAQFELFTGRKAPENLMRAQVADYVKNLGKA
;
A
#
# COMPACT_ATOMS: atom_id res chain seq x y z
N MET A 1 61.42 -11.20 52.31
CA MET A 1 62.81 -10.96 51.85
C MET A 1 62.68 -10.36 50.46
N THR A 2 62.85 -9.07 50.16
CA THR A 2 63.59 -7.90 50.70
C THR A 2 62.92 -6.69 50.01
N ALA A 3 62.24 -5.74 50.69
CA ALA A 3 62.73 -4.50 51.35
C ALA A 3 63.53 -3.57 50.39
N VAL A 4 63.24 -2.28 50.18
CA VAL A 4 63.48 -1.08 51.05
C VAL A 4 63.13 0.20 50.21
N THR A 5 62.11 1.03 50.55
CA THR A 5 62.10 2.42 51.16
C THR A 5 62.84 3.54 50.37
N ILE A 6 62.46 4.83 50.34
CA ILE A 6 62.33 5.86 51.43
C ILE A 6 61.70 7.17 50.84
N SER A 7 60.87 7.86 51.64
CA SER A 7 60.37 9.26 51.50
C SER A 7 61.31 10.29 52.18
N PRO A 8 61.23 11.62 51.93
CA PRO A 8 60.55 12.48 52.92
C PRO A 8 59.95 13.82 52.42
N SER A 9 59.12 14.37 53.31
CA SER A 9 58.41 15.66 53.37
C SER A 9 59.26 16.90 53.73
N SER A 10 58.79 18.12 53.45
CA SER A 10 58.74 19.25 54.41
C SER A 10 58.05 20.54 53.86
N SER A 11 57.34 21.20 54.77
CA SER A 11 56.54 22.46 54.74
C SER A 11 57.39 23.71 55.09
N PRO A 12 56.91 24.92 55.53
CA PRO A 12 55.60 25.64 55.48
C PRO A 12 55.64 27.18 55.14
N SER A 13 54.44 27.78 54.98
CA SER A 13 53.88 29.15 55.23
C SER A 13 54.72 30.43 55.54
N ILE A 14 54.20 31.61 55.12
CA ILE A 14 53.79 32.80 55.95
C ILE A 14 53.40 34.05 55.06
N GLN A 15 52.31 34.78 55.40
CA GLN A 15 51.85 36.09 54.84
C GLN A 15 52.54 37.30 55.55
N PRO A 16 52.38 38.60 55.12
CA PRO A 16 51.24 39.45 55.59
C PRO A 16 50.83 40.71 54.75
N ARG A 17 49.58 41.21 54.98
CA ARG A 17 48.99 42.60 55.13
C ARG A 17 49.58 43.84 54.39
N LEU A 18 48.83 44.87 53.94
CA LEU A 18 47.92 45.81 54.69
C LEU A 18 47.13 46.79 53.75
N GLU A 19 46.21 47.58 54.34
CA GLU A 19 45.02 48.31 53.81
C GLU A 19 45.17 49.82 53.41
N LEU A 20 44.04 50.41 52.94
CA LEU A 20 43.49 51.79 53.07
C LEU A 20 43.17 52.45 51.70
N GLY A 21 42.07 53.17 51.42
CA GLY A 21 40.90 53.66 52.16
C GLY A 21 39.86 54.24 51.16
N GLY A 22 38.66 54.57 51.63
CA GLY A 22 37.45 54.80 50.80
C GLY A 22 37.14 56.23 50.33
N GLY A 23 36.10 56.33 49.48
CA GLY A 23 35.46 57.58 49.03
C GLY A 23 34.25 57.30 48.13
N SER A 24 33.10 57.87 48.48
CA SER A 24 31.74 57.52 48.06
C SER A 24 31.28 58.07 46.70
N SER A 25 30.57 57.25 45.91
CA SER A 25 29.40 57.69 45.13
C SER A 25 28.46 56.50 44.87
N SER A 26 27.17 56.74 45.12
CA SER A 26 26.09 55.75 45.15
C SER A 26 25.56 55.45 43.74
N ILE A 27 25.87 54.28 43.20
CA ILE A 27 25.15 53.67 42.07
C ILE A 27 25.12 52.15 42.32
N THR A 28 23.93 51.61 42.54
CA THR A 28 23.60 50.18 42.72
C THR A 28 24.00 49.32 41.52
N PRO A 29 24.73 48.20 41.73
CA PRO A 29 24.71 47.06 40.82
C PRO A 29 24.07 45.85 41.53
N LEU A 30 22.89 45.44 41.06
CA LEU A 30 22.30 44.15 41.37
C LEU A 30 23.16 43.05 40.72
N ALA A 31 23.90 42.28 41.51
CA ALA A 31 24.48 41.02 41.08
C ALA A 31 23.54 39.87 41.48
N THR A 32 22.65 39.50 40.57
CA THR A 32 21.87 38.25 40.63
C THR A 32 22.76 37.08 40.22
N ALA A 33 23.17 36.24 41.17
CA ALA A 33 23.63 34.89 40.88
C ALA A 33 22.41 34.03 40.51
N GLY A 34 22.06 34.04 39.22
CA GLY A 34 20.95 33.28 38.67
C GLY A 34 21.24 31.78 38.65
N ARG A 35 20.34 31.02 39.26
CA ARG A 35 20.19 29.56 39.14
C ARG A 35 20.36 29.12 37.68
N ILE A 36 21.24 28.16 37.44
CA ILE A 36 21.31 27.44 36.16
C ILE A 36 20.05 26.58 36.07
N PRO A 37 19.13 26.81 35.11
CA PRO A 37 17.99 25.94 34.91
C PRO A 37 18.48 24.67 34.20
N GLN A 38 18.25 23.51 34.81
CA GLN A 38 18.18 22.26 34.07
C GLN A 38 17.10 22.43 33.01
N ARG A 39 17.50 22.49 31.74
CA ARG A 39 16.56 22.48 30.61
C ARG A 39 16.14 21.03 30.39
N ASP A 40 14.89 20.73 30.74
CA ASP A 40 14.14 19.64 30.11
C ASP A 40 14.12 19.90 28.60
N VAL A 41 14.90 19.12 27.86
CA VAL A 41 14.89 19.16 26.39
C VAL A 41 13.75 18.26 25.93
N SER A 42 12.60 18.84 25.65
CA SER A 42 11.51 18.15 24.96
C SER A 42 11.98 17.74 23.55
N LEU A 43 12.30 16.46 23.36
CA LEU A 43 12.81 15.89 22.11
C LEU A 43 11.78 15.90 20.96
N ALA A 44 10.50 16.13 21.26
CA ALA A 44 9.42 16.13 20.27
C ALA A 44 9.40 17.36 19.33
N GLN A 45 10.20 18.41 19.58
CA GLN A 45 10.11 19.67 18.83
C GLN A 45 11.25 19.96 17.85
N ASN A 46 12.25 19.08 17.71
CA ASN A 46 13.39 19.28 16.79
C ASN A 46 13.63 18.09 15.84
N ALA A 47 12.56 17.41 15.41
CA ALA A 47 12.63 16.67 14.15
C ALA A 47 12.55 17.70 13.01
N SER A 48 13.70 18.20 12.55
CA SER A 48 13.76 19.01 11.32
C SER A 48 13.37 18.12 10.15
N SER A 49 12.07 18.02 9.88
CA SER A 49 11.54 17.23 8.79
C SER A 49 12.05 17.81 7.47
N SER A 50 12.95 17.11 6.79
CA SER A 50 13.34 17.42 5.42
C SER A 50 12.19 17.04 4.48
N HIS A 51 11.08 17.77 4.57
CA HIS A 51 9.99 17.63 3.64
C HIS A 51 10.30 18.50 2.43
N TRP A 52 10.68 17.84 1.33
CA TRP A 52 10.65 18.48 0.01
C TRP A 52 9.25 19.06 -0.23
N ARG A 53 9.17 20.12 -1.05
CA ARG A 53 7.85 20.61 -1.46
C ARG A 53 7.08 19.49 -2.16
N PRO A 54 5.76 19.34 -1.96
CA PRO A 54 4.98 18.28 -2.61
C PRO A 54 5.04 18.32 -4.15
N ASP A 55 5.32 19.50 -4.70
CA ASP A 55 5.50 19.75 -6.12
C ASP A 55 6.97 19.78 -6.55
N ALA A 56 7.93 19.40 -5.70
CA ALA A 56 9.34 19.35 -6.06
C ALA A 56 9.58 18.38 -7.22
N SER A 57 10.48 18.77 -8.12
CA SER A 57 10.91 17.90 -9.22
C SER A 57 11.66 16.67 -8.70
N ILE A 58 11.49 15.53 -9.36
CA ILE A 58 12.11 14.25 -9.01
C ILE A 58 13.15 13.90 -10.06
N LEU A 59 14.37 13.56 -9.64
CA LEU A 59 15.48 13.23 -10.53
C LEU A 59 15.73 11.72 -10.55
N LEU A 60 15.92 11.15 -11.74
CA LEU A 60 16.29 9.74 -11.91
C LEU A 60 17.73 9.63 -12.41
N VAL A 61 18.58 8.96 -11.63
CA VAL A 61 20.00 8.71 -11.94
C VAL A 61 20.27 7.21 -12.10
N GLY A 62 21.35 6.87 -12.81
CA GLY A 62 21.77 5.48 -13.03
C GLY A 62 22.29 5.25 -14.45
N ILE A 63 22.89 4.09 -14.69
CA ILE A 63 23.52 3.77 -16.00
C ILE A 63 22.48 3.60 -17.11
N ARG A 64 22.91 3.67 -18.38
CA ARG A 64 22.04 3.45 -19.55
C ARG A 64 21.50 2.01 -19.55
N GLY A 65 20.24 1.83 -19.96
CA GLY A 65 19.59 0.51 -20.04
C GLY A 65 18.84 0.05 -18.77
N THR A 66 18.97 0.79 -17.66
CA THR A 66 18.25 0.53 -16.40
C THR A 66 16.74 0.82 -16.43
N GLY A 67 16.24 1.49 -17.48
CA GLY A 67 14.81 1.79 -17.65
C GLY A 67 14.35 3.17 -17.16
N LYS A 68 15.29 4.08 -16.83
CA LYS A 68 14.98 5.45 -16.35
C LYS A 68 13.92 6.19 -17.18
N THR A 69 14.06 6.22 -18.51
CA THR A 69 13.10 6.94 -19.38
C THR A 69 11.70 6.34 -19.29
N SER A 70 11.57 5.01 -19.27
CA SER A 70 10.27 4.33 -19.12
C SER A 70 9.64 4.63 -17.75
N LEU A 71 10.41 4.54 -16.67
CA LEU A 71 9.95 4.88 -15.32
C LEU A 71 9.54 6.36 -15.23
N ALA A 72 10.29 7.25 -15.87
CA ALA A 72 9.99 8.67 -15.91
C ALA A 72 8.68 8.97 -16.64
N ILE A 73 8.39 8.26 -17.74
CA ILE A 73 7.11 8.36 -18.45
C ILE A 73 5.96 7.92 -17.54
N LEU A 74 6.13 6.81 -16.81
CA LEU A 74 5.12 6.31 -15.86
C LEU A 74 4.85 7.34 -14.74
N ALA A 75 5.89 7.84 -14.07
CA ALA A 75 5.73 8.84 -13.02
C ALA A 75 5.18 10.17 -13.55
N ALA A 76 5.68 10.67 -14.68
CA ALA A 76 5.18 11.90 -15.28
C ALA A 76 3.70 11.80 -15.64
N THR A 77 3.29 10.64 -16.17
CA THR A 77 1.90 10.33 -16.51
C THR A 77 1.01 10.27 -15.27
N ALA A 78 1.43 9.52 -14.24
CA ALA A 78 0.64 9.32 -13.04
C ALA A 78 0.50 10.58 -12.18
N LEU A 79 1.54 11.42 -12.13
CA LEU A 79 1.55 12.65 -11.32
C LEU A 79 1.05 13.89 -12.08
N ASP A 80 0.81 13.79 -13.40
CA ASP A 80 0.58 14.95 -14.27
C ASP A 80 1.72 15.98 -14.17
N PHE A 81 2.96 15.46 -14.23
CA PHE A 81 4.22 16.21 -14.18
C PHE A 81 4.84 16.25 -15.59
N ARG A 82 5.63 17.29 -15.85
CA ARG A 82 6.37 17.42 -17.11
C ARG A 82 7.52 16.41 -17.15
N LEU A 83 7.64 15.66 -18.24
CA LEU A 83 8.81 14.82 -18.49
C LEU A 83 9.93 15.67 -19.12
N VAL A 84 11.12 15.61 -18.52
CA VAL A 84 12.32 16.30 -18.99
C VAL A 84 13.45 15.29 -19.14
N ASP A 85 13.84 15.01 -20.38
CA ASP A 85 14.92 14.07 -20.68
C ASP A 85 16.20 14.83 -21.03
N ALA A 86 17.27 14.62 -20.26
CA ALA A 86 18.52 15.34 -20.45
C ALA A 86 19.22 14.97 -21.78
N ASP A 87 19.06 13.74 -22.30
CA ASP A 87 19.63 13.34 -23.58
C ASP A 87 18.93 14.07 -24.73
N GLN A 88 17.59 14.14 -24.67
CA GLN A 88 16.80 14.87 -25.67
C GLN A 88 17.10 16.37 -25.64
N ASN A 89 17.19 16.98 -24.46
CA ASN A 89 17.53 18.40 -24.34
C ASN A 89 18.96 18.70 -24.79
N PHE A 90 19.92 17.80 -24.50
CA PHE A 90 21.28 17.95 -25.03
C PHE A 90 21.26 18.00 -26.55
N HIS A 91 20.55 17.08 -27.21
CA HIS A 91 20.44 17.09 -28.67
C HIS A 91 19.78 18.36 -29.21
N LYS A 92 18.74 18.88 -28.53
CA LYS A 92 18.08 20.12 -28.94
C LYS A 92 19.02 21.33 -28.86
N VAL A 93 19.83 21.42 -27.81
CA VAL A 93 20.76 22.55 -27.59
C VAL A 93 22.03 22.43 -28.43
N ALA A 94 22.64 21.24 -28.50
CA ALA A 94 23.90 21.02 -29.20
C ALA A 94 23.73 20.68 -30.69
N GLY A 95 22.51 20.39 -31.14
CA GLY A 95 22.19 20.00 -32.52
C GLY A 95 22.68 18.59 -32.92
N MET A 96 23.27 17.83 -31.98
CA MET A 96 23.83 16.50 -32.22
C MET A 96 23.78 15.64 -30.96
N SER A 97 23.97 14.33 -31.09
CA SER A 97 24.03 13.41 -29.94
C SER A 97 25.26 13.65 -29.08
N ARG A 98 25.21 13.21 -27.82
CA ARG A 98 26.34 13.31 -26.88
C ARG A 98 27.61 12.62 -27.37
N SER A 99 27.47 11.43 -27.98
CA SER A 99 28.60 10.70 -28.55
C SER A 99 29.24 11.46 -29.71
N ALA A 100 28.43 11.98 -30.64
CA ALA A 100 28.92 12.79 -31.75
C ALA A 100 29.60 14.07 -31.27
N TYR A 101 29.04 14.73 -30.24
CA TYR A 101 29.62 15.93 -29.65
C TYR A 101 30.98 15.65 -28.99
N ALA A 102 31.08 14.59 -28.18
CA ALA A 102 32.32 14.20 -27.53
C ALA A 102 33.41 13.83 -28.55
N SER A 103 33.06 13.10 -29.61
CA SER A 103 34.00 12.77 -30.68
C SER A 103 34.46 14.00 -31.47
N ARG A 104 33.60 15.02 -31.63
CA ARG A 104 33.92 16.22 -32.43
C ARG A 104 34.69 17.28 -31.65
N TYR A 105 34.35 17.51 -30.38
CA TYR A 105 34.84 18.63 -29.57
C TYR A 105 35.70 18.21 -28.37
N GLY A 106 35.89 16.90 -28.16
CA GLY A 106 36.64 16.34 -27.05
C GLY A 106 35.83 16.26 -25.74
N PHE A 107 36.33 15.46 -24.80
CA PHE A 107 35.65 15.17 -23.53
C PHE A 107 35.56 16.38 -22.59
N ASP A 108 36.53 17.30 -22.61
CA ASP A 108 36.51 18.49 -21.75
C ASP A 108 35.41 19.47 -22.15
N SER A 109 35.27 19.74 -23.45
CA SER A 109 34.18 20.57 -24.00
C SER A 109 32.82 19.93 -23.75
N TYR A 110 32.73 18.60 -23.94
CA TYR A 110 31.54 17.83 -23.63
C TYR A 110 31.12 17.98 -22.15
N ARG A 111 32.05 17.82 -21.21
CA ARG A 111 31.78 17.95 -19.76
C ARG A 111 31.29 19.35 -19.38
N LYS A 112 31.89 20.41 -19.94
CA LYS A 112 31.43 21.80 -19.74
C LYS A 112 29.99 21.99 -20.24
N GLN A 113 29.70 21.48 -21.44
CA GLN A 113 28.36 21.57 -22.01
C GLN A 113 27.33 20.77 -21.21
N GLU A 114 27.71 19.58 -20.73
CA GLU A 114 26.83 18.73 -19.92
C GLU A 114 26.52 19.36 -18.56
N LEU A 115 27.51 19.98 -17.90
CA LEU A 115 27.31 20.72 -16.65
C LEU A 115 26.39 21.93 -16.83
N ALA A 116 26.61 22.75 -17.87
CA ALA A 116 25.77 23.90 -18.17
C ALA A 116 24.32 23.48 -18.46
N LEU A 117 24.14 22.37 -19.21
CA LEU A 117 22.83 21.80 -19.44
C LEU A 117 22.17 21.38 -18.12
N MET A 118 22.88 20.65 -17.26
CA MET A 118 22.32 20.19 -15.98
C MET A 118 21.86 21.39 -15.12
N GLN A 119 22.67 22.43 -15.00
CA GLN A 119 22.30 23.66 -14.29
C GLN A 119 21.03 24.30 -14.87
N SER A 120 20.94 24.43 -16.19
CA SER A 120 19.73 24.98 -16.84
C SER A 120 18.49 24.12 -16.62
N LEU A 121 18.61 22.79 -16.75
CA LEU A 121 17.47 21.87 -16.59
C LEU A 121 16.84 22.00 -15.20
N LEU A 122 17.63 22.26 -14.18
CA LEU A 122 17.17 22.37 -12.80
C LEU A 122 16.65 23.75 -12.46
N GLN A 123 17.29 24.81 -12.97
CA GLN A 123 16.79 26.19 -12.83
C GLN A 123 15.46 26.39 -13.56
N ASP A 124 15.31 25.80 -14.74
CA ASP A 124 14.11 25.95 -15.57
C ASP A 124 12.95 25.05 -15.12
N ASN A 125 13.23 24.00 -14.34
CA ASN A 125 12.23 23.01 -13.92
C ASN A 125 12.29 22.74 -12.41
N PRO A 126 12.11 23.76 -11.53
CA PRO A 126 12.21 23.60 -10.09
C PRO A 126 11.01 22.88 -9.46
N SER A 127 9.90 22.74 -10.19
CA SER A 127 8.71 22.05 -9.71
C SER A 127 8.02 21.27 -10.83
N ARG A 128 7.19 20.30 -10.43
CA ARG A 128 6.28 19.50 -11.26
C ARG A 128 6.95 18.85 -12.47
N SER A 129 8.19 18.41 -12.31
CA SER A 129 8.95 17.76 -13.39
C SER A 129 9.57 16.44 -12.95
N ILE A 130 9.61 15.46 -13.85
CA ILE A 130 10.42 14.26 -13.72
C ILE A 130 11.61 14.40 -14.65
N ILE A 131 12.81 14.46 -14.08
CA ILE A 131 14.04 14.75 -14.81
C ILE A 131 14.86 13.45 -14.93
N VAL A 132 15.08 13.00 -16.17
CA VAL A 132 15.97 11.88 -16.46
C VAL A 132 17.38 12.41 -16.65
N CYS A 133 18.27 12.08 -15.71
CA CYS A 133 19.67 12.51 -15.75
C CYS A 133 20.50 11.67 -16.74
N GLY A 134 21.54 12.31 -17.27
CA GLY A 134 22.49 11.69 -18.21
C GLY A 134 23.35 10.59 -17.59
N PRO A 135 24.09 9.81 -18.40
CA PRO A 135 24.99 8.79 -17.90
C PRO A 135 26.23 9.37 -17.20
N GLY A 136 26.59 10.64 -17.47
CA GLY A 136 27.72 11.35 -16.84
C GLY A 136 27.43 11.89 -15.44
N SER A 137 26.22 11.72 -14.91
CA SER A 137 25.80 12.28 -13.63
C SER A 137 26.56 11.75 -12.41
N ALA A 138 27.31 10.66 -12.56
CA ALA A 138 28.17 10.13 -11.52
C ALA A 138 29.65 10.51 -11.70
N GLU A 139 30.02 11.48 -12.54
CA GLU A 139 31.42 11.88 -12.78
C GLU A 139 31.66 13.40 -12.62
N GLY A 140 32.79 13.76 -12.00
CA GLY A 140 33.32 15.13 -12.00
C GLY A 140 32.42 16.18 -11.32
N THR A 141 32.39 17.40 -11.88
CA THR A 141 31.71 18.60 -11.34
C THR A 141 30.18 18.48 -11.26
N GLN A 142 29.56 17.49 -11.91
CA GLN A 142 28.12 17.23 -11.76
C GLN A 142 27.77 16.59 -10.41
N GLN A 143 28.73 15.90 -9.79
CA GLN A 143 28.53 15.28 -8.48
C GLN A 143 28.28 16.35 -7.40
N GLU A 144 29.06 17.43 -7.41
CA GLU A 144 28.93 18.55 -6.46
C GLU A 144 27.54 19.18 -6.57
N LEU A 145 27.09 19.46 -7.80
CA LEU A 145 25.76 20.01 -8.07
C LEU A 145 24.64 19.08 -7.56
N LEU A 146 24.68 17.79 -7.89
CA LEU A 146 23.67 16.84 -7.44
C LEU A 146 23.68 16.64 -5.92
N HIS A 147 24.86 16.70 -5.30
CA HIS A 147 25.01 16.63 -3.85
C HIS A 147 24.36 17.84 -3.16
N GLU A 148 24.51 19.05 -3.69
CA GLU A 148 23.82 20.25 -3.19
C GLU A 148 22.29 20.14 -3.35
N LEU A 149 21.84 19.57 -4.47
CA LEU A 149 20.41 19.48 -4.81
C LEU A 149 19.66 18.40 -4.07
N LYS A 150 20.36 17.38 -3.54
CA LYS A 150 19.79 16.30 -2.74
C LYS A 150 18.91 16.80 -1.57
N ASN A 151 19.20 18.00 -1.08
CA ASN A 151 18.43 18.66 -0.02
C ASN A 151 17.17 19.37 -0.54
N ALA A 152 17.16 19.82 -1.81
CA ALA A 152 16.06 20.56 -2.42
C ALA A 152 15.11 19.67 -3.25
N HIS A 153 15.64 18.57 -3.81
CA HIS A 153 14.91 17.65 -4.67
C HIS A 153 15.22 16.19 -4.33
N PRO A 154 14.22 15.31 -4.36
CA PRO A 154 14.46 13.87 -4.22
C PRO A 154 15.16 13.30 -5.46
N ILE A 155 16.22 12.53 -5.21
CA ILE A 155 17.00 11.85 -6.24
C ILE A 155 16.88 10.33 -6.06
N ILE A 156 16.43 9.63 -7.11
CA ILE A 156 16.23 8.18 -7.13
C ILE A 156 17.30 7.53 -8.00
N TYR A 157 18.09 6.64 -7.41
CA TYR A 157 19.03 5.79 -8.13
C TYR A 157 18.32 4.52 -8.66
N VAL A 158 18.28 4.38 -9.98
CA VAL A 158 17.65 3.24 -10.67
C VAL A 158 18.69 2.19 -11.01
N MET A 159 18.48 0.98 -10.50
CA MET A 159 19.30 -0.21 -10.73
C MET A 159 18.53 -1.22 -11.58
N ARG A 160 19.26 -2.11 -12.28
CA ARG A 160 18.71 -3.23 -13.03
C ARG A 160 19.75 -4.33 -13.13
N ASP A 161 19.30 -5.56 -13.29
CA ASP A 161 20.18 -6.71 -13.48
C ASP A 161 21.15 -6.50 -14.67
N PRO A 162 22.47 -6.74 -14.51
CA PRO A 162 23.45 -6.55 -15.57
C PRO A 162 23.20 -7.37 -16.84
N GLU A 163 22.67 -8.59 -16.74
CA GLU A 163 22.36 -9.43 -17.89
C GLU A 163 21.18 -8.86 -18.69
N GLU A 164 20.22 -8.26 -17.99
CA GLU A 164 19.07 -7.58 -18.60
C GLU A 164 19.48 -6.28 -19.31
N ILE A 165 20.45 -5.55 -18.74
CA ILE A 165 21.03 -4.38 -19.39
C ILE A 165 21.80 -4.80 -20.63
N ASP A 166 22.61 -5.87 -20.56
CA ASP A 166 23.36 -6.40 -21.69
C ASP A 166 22.42 -6.81 -22.84
N ARG A 167 21.33 -7.53 -22.51
CA ARG A 167 20.33 -7.96 -23.49
C ARG A 167 19.65 -6.78 -24.19
N TYR A 168 19.42 -5.68 -23.47
CA TYR A 168 18.85 -4.47 -24.03
C TYR A 168 19.85 -3.68 -24.89
N LEU A 169 21.10 -3.56 -24.45
CA LEU A 169 22.16 -2.83 -25.16
C LEU A 169 22.81 -3.66 -26.28
N GLN A 170 22.58 -4.96 -26.31
CA GLN A 170 23.15 -5.93 -27.26
C GLN A 170 24.67 -5.90 -27.28
N THR A 171 25.29 -5.73 -26.11
CA THR A 171 26.75 -5.65 -25.94
C THR A 171 27.43 -7.01 -25.89
N ASN A 172 26.70 -8.09 -25.56
CA ASN A 172 27.21 -9.46 -25.38
C ASN A 172 28.37 -9.57 -24.36
N GLU A 173 28.43 -8.64 -23.39
CA GLU A 173 29.48 -8.52 -22.37
C GLU A 173 28.89 -8.25 -20.96
N PRO A 174 28.00 -9.10 -20.41
CA PRO A 174 27.30 -8.83 -19.15
C PRO A 174 28.25 -8.67 -17.95
N GLN A 175 29.38 -9.38 -17.95
CA GLN A 175 30.41 -9.26 -16.91
C GLN A 175 31.04 -7.86 -16.86
N LYS A 176 31.20 -7.20 -18.01
CA LYS A 176 31.74 -5.84 -18.09
C LYS A 176 30.75 -4.83 -17.52
N ILE A 177 29.46 -5.01 -17.81
CA ILE A 177 28.39 -4.19 -17.22
C ILE A 177 28.34 -4.37 -15.70
N SER A 178 28.47 -5.60 -15.21
CA SER A 178 28.56 -5.87 -13.78
C SER A 178 29.73 -5.13 -13.13
N ARG A 179 30.93 -5.20 -13.72
CA ARG A 179 32.12 -4.48 -13.23
C ARG A 179 31.92 -2.97 -13.22
N ILE A 180 31.41 -2.40 -14.30
CA ILE A 180 31.10 -0.97 -14.40
C ILE A 180 30.09 -0.56 -13.33
N SER A 181 29.03 -1.35 -13.15
CA SER A 181 27.99 -1.09 -12.15
C SER A 181 28.57 -1.09 -10.74
N GLN A 182 29.42 -2.07 -10.40
CA GLN A 182 30.10 -2.15 -9.11
C GLN A 182 30.99 -0.93 -8.83
N LEU A 183 31.72 -0.44 -9.85
CA LEU A 183 32.59 0.73 -9.71
C LEU A 183 31.83 2.04 -9.50
N ILE A 184 30.68 2.22 -10.14
CA ILE A 184 29.94 3.50 -10.14
C ILE A 184 28.85 3.54 -9.05
N THR A 185 28.39 2.39 -8.55
CA THR A 185 27.36 2.29 -7.49
C THR A 185 27.66 3.17 -6.27
N PRO A 186 28.88 3.23 -5.73
CA PRO A 186 29.19 4.11 -4.59
C PRO A 186 28.89 5.57 -4.86
N SER A 187 29.26 6.07 -6.04
CA SER A 187 29.01 7.44 -6.47
C SER A 187 27.52 7.74 -6.59
N TYR A 188 26.74 6.89 -7.28
CA TYR A 188 25.30 7.09 -7.37
C TYR A 188 24.60 7.05 -6.02
N ARG A 189 25.03 6.16 -5.11
CA ARG A 189 24.45 6.05 -3.77
C ARG A 189 24.70 7.31 -2.93
N ALA A 190 25.90 7.88 -3.00
CA ALA A 190 26.21 9.15 -2.34
C ALA A 190 25.30 10.30 -2.82
N LEU A 191 25.05 10.34 -4.13
CA LEU A 191 24.28 11.40 -4.80
C LEU A 191 22.75 11.26 -4.71
N SER A 192 22.24 10.14 -4.21
CA SER A 192 20.80 9.84 -4.22
C SER A 192 20.22 9.73 -2.81
N ASN A 193 18.92 9.94 -2.68
CA ASN A 193 18.16 9.73 -1.45
C ASN A 193 17.52 8.34 -1.41
N PHE A 194 17.02 7.87 -2.56
CA PHE A 194 16.26 6.63 -2.69
C PHE A 194 16.86 5.70 -3.74
N GLU A 195 16.51 4.41 -3.65
CA GLU A 195 16.91 3.38 -4.61
C GLU A 195 15.70 2.63 -5.15
N PHE A 196 15.73 2.32 -6.43
CA PHE A 196 14.73 1.50 -7.10
C PHE A 196 15.40 0.41 -7.93
N TYR A 197 15.08 -0.85 -7.65
CA TYR A 197 15.55 -1.98 -8.46
C TYR A 197 14.50 -2.35 -9.49
N ASN A 198 14.78 -2.02 -10.75
CA ASN A 198 13.89 -2.28 -11.86
C ASN A 198 13.99 -3.73 -12.32
N LEU A 199 13.07 -4.57 -11.84
CA LEU A 199 12.96 -5.97 -12.24
C LEU A 199 12.49 -6.08 -13.70
N SER A 200 13.11 -7.01 -14.44
CA SER A 200 12.64 -7.36 -15.78
C SER A 200 11.40 -8.24 -15.72
N GLU A 201 10.45 -7.97 -16.60
CA GLU A 201 9.25 -8.79 -16.78
C GLU A 201 9.51 -9.84 -17.87
N PRO A 202 9.49 -11.15 -17.56
CA PRO A 202 9.63 -12.18 -18.57
C PRO A 202 8.38 -12.17 -19.46
N LEU A 203 8.56 -11.96 -20.77
CA LEU A 203 7.50 -12.05 -21.78
C LEU A 203 6.79 -13.43 -21.81
N ALA A 204 7.35 -14.45 -21.14
CA ALA A 204 7.03 -15.86 -21.32
C ALA A 204 6.20 -16.54 -20.21
N HIS A 205 5.92 -15.91 -19.06
CA HIS A 205 5.07 -16.53 -18.02
C HIS A 205 3.59 -16.13 -18.13
N GLN A 206 3.00 -16.43 -19.30
CA GLN A 206 1.54 -16.52 -19.46
C GLN A 206 1.11 -17.88 -20.04
N THR A 207 1.95 -18.91 -19.93
CA THR A 207 1.56 -20.31 -20.15
C THR A 207 0.84 -20.84 -18.90
N ARG A 208 -0.46 -20.57 -18.82
CA ARG A 208 -1.39 -21.35 -18.00
C ARG A 208 -2.18 -22.28 -18.92
N ASP A 209 -2.47 -23.46 -18.39
CA ASP A 209 -3.06 -24.66 -19.01
C ASP A 209 -3.99 -24.40 -20.22
N PRO A 210 -3.67 -24.90 -21.43
CA PRO A 210 -4.48 -24.71 -22.64
C PRO A 210 -5.91 -25.29 -22.55
N ASN A 211 -6.22 -26.07 -21.52
CA ASN A 211 -7.56 -26.62 -21.28
C ASN A 211 -8.50 -25.70 -20.48
N SER A 212 -8.02 -24.53 -20.03
CA SER A 212 -8.83 -23.53 -19.33
C SER A 212 -9.33 -22.49 -20.33
N GLY A 213 -10.53 -22.69 -20.92
CA GLY A 213 -11.16 -21.75 -21.86
C GLY A 213 -11.53 -20.37 -21.29
N LEU A 214 -11.00 -19.98 -20.13
CA LEU A 214 -11.24 -18.72 -19.42
C LEU A 214 -9.95 -17.92 -19.11
N THR A 215 -8.79 -18.39 -19.55
CA THR A 215 -7.52 -17.65 -19.38
C THR A 215 -7.31 -16.63 -20.51
N PRO A 216 -6.97 -15.36 -20.20
CA PRO A 216 -6.71 -14.37 -21.23
C PRO A 216 -5.48 -14.72 -22.08
N PRO A 217 -5.46 -14.37 -23.38
CA PRO A 217 -4.25 -14.45 -24.21
C PRO A 217 -3.15 -13.55 -23.66
N SER A 218 -1.91 -13.72 -24.13
CA SER A 218 -0.81 -12.82 -23.79
C SER A 218 -1.20 -11.36 -24.01
N ARG A 219 -1.06 -10.51 -22.98
CA ARG A 219 -1.40 -9.08 -23.05
C ARG A 219 -0.16 -8.20 -22.97
N PRO A 220 0.57 -7.99 -24.09
CA PRO A 220 1.73 -7.08 -24.14
C PRO A 220 1.44 -5.70 -23.56
N ALA A 221 0.21 -5.20 -23.72
CA ALA A 221 -0.24 -3.91 -23.22
C ALA A 221 -0.20 -3.76 -21.68
N LEU A 222 -0.14 -4.87 -20.92
CA LEU A 222 -0.13 -4.87 -19.45
C LEU A 222 1.24 -5.14 -18.84
N VAL A 223 2.30 -5.37 -19.65
CA VAL A 223 3.63 -5.76 -19.16
C VAL A 223 4.20 -4.76 -18.15
N LEU A 224 3.96 -3.47 -18.34
CA LEU A 224 4.53 -2.42 -17.47
C LEU A 224 3.70 -2.15 -16.20
N LYS A 225 2.58 -2.83 -16.00
CA LYS A 225 1.64 -2.52 -14.92
C LYS A 225 2.22 -2.78 -13.53
N ASP A 226 2.99 -3.84 -13.39
CA ASP A 226 3.56 -4.23 -12.11
C ASP A 226 4.73 -3.29 -11.75
N VAL A 227 5.51 -2.86 -12.77
CA VAL A 227 6.54 -1.83 -12.62
C VAL A 227 5.94 -0.50 -12.22
N GLU A 228 4.85 -0.10 -12.88
CA GLU A 228 4.11 1.11 -12.56
C GLU A 228 3.68 1.11 -11.08
N HIS A 229 3.12 0.01 -10.59
CA HIS A 229 2.68 -0.08 -9.20
C HIS A 229 3.80 0.16 -8.18
N ASP A 230 4.90 -0.59 -8.29
CA ASP A 230 6.01 -0.51 -7.33
C ASP A 230 6.73 0.84 -7.38
N PHE A 231 6.94 1.36 -8.60
CA PHE A 231 7.65 2.62 -8.76
C PHE A 231 6.80 3.79 -8.25
N LEU A 232 5.50 3.80 -8.57
CA LEU A 232 4.61 4.79 -8.02
C LEU A 232 4.53 4.66 -6.50
N HIS A 233 4.53 3.46 -5.92
CA HIS A 233 4.58 3.31 -4.46
C HIS A 233 5.74 4.09 -3.85
N LEU A 234 6.97 3.89 -4.34
CA LEU A 234 8.15 4.65 -3.88
C LEU A 234 7.93 6.16 -4.00
N ILE A 235 7.40 6.63 -5.13
CA ILE A 235 7.14 8.05 -5.39
C ILE A 235 6.15 8.65 -4.36
N HIS A 236 5.13 7.90 -3.93
CA HIS A 236 4.20 8.35 -2.90
C HIS A 236 4.87 8.44 -1.53
N THR A 237 5.71 7.46 -1.18
CA THR A 237 6.54 7.50 0.04
C THR A 237 7.43 8.74 0.06
N ILE A 238 8.13 9.03 -1.04
CA ILE A 238 9.01 10.20 -1.18
C ILE A 238 8.25 11.51 -0.92
N ARG A 239 7.00 11.58 -1.36
CA ARG A 239 6.14 12.77 -1.24
C ARG A 239 5.45 12.88 0.11
N GLY A 240 5.66 11.92 1.03
CA GLY A 240 4.97 11.88 2.32
C GLY A 240 3.47 11.61 2.20
N GLU A 241 3.01 11.10 1.05
CA GLU A 241 1.62 10.71 0.83
C GLU A 241 1.44 9.31 1.45
N GLN A 242 1.01 9.26 2.72
CA GLN A 242 0.91 8.02 3.51
C GLN A 242 -0.10 6.98 2.98
N SER A 243 -0.82 7.30 1.90
CA SER A 243 -1.66 6.37 1.17
C SER A 243 -1.26 6.45 -0.31
N LEU A 244 -1.07 5.29 -0.98
CA LEU A 244 -1.16 5.19 -2.45
C LEU A 244 -2.24 6.14 -2.92
N PRO A 245 -2.07 6.87 -4.04
CA PRO A 245 -2.90 8.00 -4.38
C PRO A 245 -4.30 7.45 -4.49
N SER A 246 -5.03 7.67 -3.41
CA SER A 246 -6.39 8.04 -3.29
C SER A 246 -7.25 7.69 -4.54
N VAL A 247 -6.96 8.29 -5.69
CA VAL A 247 -7.70 8.18 -6.95
C VAL A 247 -7.60 6.78 -7.62
N LEU A 248 -6.58 5.96 -7.33
CA LEU A 248 -6.31 4.71 -8.04
C LEU A 248 -6.86 3.44 -7.39
N GLN A 249 -7.43 3.49 -6.17
CA GLN A 249 -7.93 2.30 -5.49
C GLN A 249 -9.42 2.40 -5.14
N ALA A 250 -10.16 1.31 -5.30
CA ALA A 250 -11.59 1.23 -4.96
C ALA A 250 -11.77 1.22 -3.43
N ARG A 251 -12.17 2.37 -2.86
CA ARG A 251 -12.00 2.79 -1.47
C ARG A 251 -12.78 2.13 -0.33
N HIS A 252 -13.41 0.99 -0.53
CA HIS A 252 -14.30 0.38 0.48
C HIS A 252 -13.96 -1.06 0.84
N SER A 253 -12.74 -1.47 0.56
CA SER A 253 -12.16 -2.66 1.18
C SER A 253 -11.51 -2.26 2.51
N LEU A 254 -11.61 -3.06 3.56
CA LEU A 254 -10.82 -2.86 4.78
C LEU A 254 -9.31 -2.76 4.53
N THR A 255 -8.85 -3.05 3.31
CA THR A 255 -7.49 -2.80 2.81
C THR A 255 -7.02 -1.34 2.93
N PHE A 256 -7.89 -0.34 3.13
CA PHE A 256 -7.47 1.06 3.40
C PHE A 256 -7.09 1.35 4.83
N LEU A 257 -7.62 0.57 5.78
CA LEU A 257 -7.19 0.71 7.16
C LEU A 257 -5.76 0.23 7.24
N SER A 258 -4.90 1.04 7.87
CA SER A 258 -3.57 0.57 8.19
C SER A 258 -3.67 -0.69 9.05
N PRO A 259 -2.75 -1.66 8.91
CA PRO A 259 -2.82 -2.92 9.64
C PRO A 259 -3.07 -2.77 11.15
N GLU A 260 -2.53 -1.73 11.77
CA GLU A 260 -2.70 -1.41 13.20
C GLU A 260 -4.08 -0.88 13.60
N ALA A 261 -4.88 -0.42 12.65
CA ALA A 261 -6.27 -0.02 12.89
C ALA A 261 -7.24 -1.23 12.82
N LYS A 262 -6.78 -2.40 12.38
CA LYS A 262 -7.62 -3.60 12.25
C LYS A 262 -7.43 -4.53 13.44
N PRO A 263 -8.52 -5.03 14.05
CA PRO A 263 -8.43 -6.01 15.10
C PRO A 263 -7.92 -7.34 14.54
N PHE A 264 -7.02 -7.95 15.31
CA PHE A 264 -6.35 -9.23 15.03
C PHE A 264 -5.60 -9.26 13.69
N SER A 265 -4.93 -8.18 13.27
CA SER A 265 -4.15 -8.15 12.02
C SER A 265 -2.88 -9.02 12.08
N TYR A 266 -2.39 -9.44 10.91
CA TYR A 266 -1.29 -10.42 10.81
C TYR A 266 -0.13 -9.95 9.93
N ALA A 267 1.10 -10.24 10.35
CA ALA A 267 2.32 -10.03 9.59
C ALA A 267 3.00 -11.37 9.25
N LEU A 268 3.14 -11.69 7.95
CA LEU A 268 3.83 -12.91 7.53
C LEU A 268 5.34 -12.73 7.65
N VAL A 269 5.97 -13.54 8.48
CA VAL A 269 7.41 -13.48 8.75
C VAL A 269 8.18 -14.17 7.61
N VAL A 270 8.94 -13.40 6.84
CA VAL A 270 9.74 -13.85 5.70
C VAL A 270 11.23 -13.62 5.98
N PRO A 271 12.03 -14.69 6.19
CA PRO A 271 13.47 -14.57 6.33
C PRO A 271 14.13 -14.08 5.03
N PHE A 272 15.08 -13.16 5.16
CA PHE A 272 15.78 -12.51 4.05
C PHE A 272 16.41 -13.49 3.05
N GLY A 273 17.09 -14.53 3.55
CA GLY A 273 17.74 -15.54 2.69
C GLY A 273 16.79 -16.39 1.85
N CYS A 274 15.49 -16.45 2.19
CA CYS A 274 14.52 -17.25 1.45
C CYS A 274 13.88 -16.49 0.27
N VAL A 275 13.95 -15.16 0.27
CA VAL A 275 13.22 -14.28 -0.66
C VAL A 275 13.36 -14.70 -2.14
N PRO A 276 14.56 -14.95 -2.68
CA PRO A 276 14.71 -15.32 -4.10
C PRO A 276 13.97 -16.60 -4.49
N ASN A 277 13.79 -17.53 -3.54
CA ASN A 277 13.23 -18.85 -3.80
C ASN A 277 11.71 -18.91 -3.61
N ILE A 278 11.14 -18.01 -2.80
CA ILE A 278 9.73 -18.09 -2.40
C ILE A 278 8.88 -16.92 -2.89
N ALA A 279 9.45 -15.77 -3.24
CA ALA A 279 8.67 -14.57 -3.53
C ALA A 279 7.64 -14.79 -4.65
N SER A 280 8.03 -15.43 -5.75
CA SER A 280 7.11 -15.74 -6.87
C SER A 280 5.97 -16.68 -6.47
N ARG A 281 6.27 -17.71 -5.67
CA ARG A 281 5.25 -18.65 -5.13
C ARG A 281 4.30 -17.94 -4.17
N LEU A 282 4.82 -17.05 -3.32
CA LEU A 282 4.02 -16.22 -2.42
C LEU A 282 3.05 -15.33 -3.21
N GLY A 283 3.48 -14.71 -4.30
CA GLY A 283 2.63 -13.89 -5.16
C GLY A 283 1.50 -14.64 -5.87
N LEU A 284 1.62 -15.96 -6.01
CA LEU A 284 0.59 -16.83 -6.60
C LEU A 284 -0.36 -17.44 -5.55
N THR A 285 -0.06 -17.27 -4.27
CA THR A 285 -0.80 -17.88 -3.16
C THR A 285 -1.80 -16.88 -2.58
N ASP A 286 -2.97 -17.36 -2.12
CA ASP A 286 -3.93 -16.54 -1.37
C ASP A 286 -3.41 -16.23 0.04
N LEU A 287 -2.64 -15.14 0.13
CA LEU A 287 -2.09 -14.62 1.39
C LEU A 287 -3.15 -13.78 2.11
N VAL A 288 -3.83 -14.37 3.09
CA VAL A 288 -4.82 -13.71 3.96
C VAL A 288 -4.16 -12.97 5.14
N VAL A 289 -3.08 -12.22 4.87
CA VAL A 289 -2.32 -11.41 5.85
C VAL A 289 -2.36 -9.92 5.53
N ASP A 290 -2.10 -9.08 6.54
CA ASP A 290 -2.17 -7.62 6.40
C ASP A 290 -0.83 -6.98 6.01
N ALA A 291 0.30 -7.60 6.38
CA ALA A 291 1.64 -7.14 6.06
C ALA A 291 2.63 -8.32 5.87
N ILE A 292 3.79 -8.03 5.29
CA ILE A 292 4.95 -8.93 5.27
C ILE A 292 6.04 -8.35 6.16
N GLU A 293 6.62 -9.17 7.04
CA GLU A 293 7.80 -8.82 7.81
C GLU A 293 9.04 -9.46 7.19
N LEU A 294 9.85 -8.66 6.50
CA LEU A 294 11.15 -9.08 5.98
C LEU A 294 12.17 -9.06 7.12
N VAL A 295 12.50 -10.25 7.62
CA VAL A 295 13.47 -10.43 8.71
C VAL A 295 14.87 -10.57 8.15
N VAL A 296 15.69 -9.55 8.37
CA VAL A 296 17.06 -9.45 7.89
C VAL A 296 18.01 -9.73 9.05
N ASP A 297 18.78 -10.81 8.93
CA ASP A 297 19.85 -11.12 9.86
C ASP A 297 21.07 -10.24 9.57
N LEU A 298 21.59 -9.54 10.58
CA LEU A 298 22.81 -8.74 10.47
C LEU A 298 24.00 -9.56 9.92
N GLY A 299 24.15 -10.82 10.35
CA GLY A 299 25.22 -11.70 9.92
C GLY A 299 25.12 -12.15 8.46
N GLN A 300 23.91 -12.14 7.86
CA GLN A 300 23.71 -12.46 6.45
C GLN A 300 24.15 -11.34 5.51
N LEU A 301 23.96 -10.08 5.92
CA LEU A 301 24.36 -8.91 5.13
C LEU A 301 25.79 -8.45 5.40
N SER A 302 26.29 -8.66 6.61
CA SER A 302 27.62 -8.22 7.00
C SER A 302 28.24 -9.27 7.93
N PRO A 303 29.04 -10.21 7.37
CA PRO A 303 29.73 -11.22 8.15
C PRO A 303 30.58 -10.61 9.27
N ILE A 304 30.90 -11.42 10.29
CA ILE A 304 31.70 -11.01 11.44
C ILE A 304 33.02 -10.36 10.95
N ASN A 305 33.34 -9.16 11.45
CA ASN A 305 34.49 -8.31 11.08
C ASN A 305 34.45 -7.58 9.73
N GLN A 306 33.33 -7.59 8.99
CA GLN A 306 33.15 -6.75 7.81
C GLN A 306 32.19 -5.58 8.10
N SER A 307 32.36 -4.45 7.41
CA SER A 307 31.39 -3.35 7.43
C SER A 307 30.27 -3.63 6.44
N PHE A 308 29.15 -2.92 6.57
CA PHE A 308 28.09 -2.96 5.58
C PHE A 308 28.58 -2.27 4.30
N ASP A 309 28.78 -3.04 3.24
CA ASP A 309 29.38 -2.56 1.99
C ASP A 309 28.33 -2.32 0.89
N HIS A 310 28.80 -1.83 -0.26
CA HIS A 310 27.92 -1.52 -1.38
C HIS A 310 27.29 -2.77 -2.03
N ALA A 311 27.91 -3.95 -1.88
CA ALA A 311 27.41 -5.21 -2.43
C ALA A 311 26.25 -5.74 -1.58
N ALA A 312 26.42 -5.77 -0.25
CA ALA A 312 25.37 -6.10 0.71
C ALA A 312 24.16 -5.16 0.59
N ALA A 313 24.41 -3.85 0.44
CA ALA A 313 23.37 -2.87 0.17
C ALA A 313 22.59 -3.16 -1.11
N THR A 314 23.29 -3.55 -2.19
CA THR A 314 22.66 -3.93 -3.45
C THR A 314 21.81 -5.20 -3.32
N LEU A 315 22.30 -6.19 -2.55
CA LEU A 315 21.55 -7.42 -2.27
C LEU A 315 20.26 -7.12 -1.48
N LEU A 316 20.33 -6.27 -0.45
CA LEU A 316 19.16 -5.82 0.30
C LEU A 316 18.15 -5.11 -0.59
N THR A 317 18.62 -4.17 -1.44
CA THR A 317 17.79 -3.48 -2.44
C THR A 317 17.10 -4.48 -3.38
N GLN A 318 17.85 -5.45 -3.92
CA GLN A 318 17.32 -6.45 -4.85
C GLN A 318 16.25 -7.34 -4.21
N HIS A 319 16.52 -7.93 -3.04
CA HIS A 319 15.57 -8.83 -2.37
C HIS A 319 14.29 -8.08 -1.94
N TYR A 320 14.42 -6.85 -1.45
CA TYR A 320 13.26 -6.03 -1.11
C TYR A 320 12.33 -5.83 -2.32
N TYR A 321 12.87 -5.45 -3.48
CA TYR A 321 12.05 -5.24 -4.68
C TYR A 321 11.54 -6.53 -5.31
N ILE A 322 12.29 -7.65 -5.21
CA ILE A 322 11.77 -8.99 -5.57
C ILE A 322 10.53 -9.31 -4.72
N LEU A 323 10.60 -9.07 -3.42
CA LEU A 323 9.47 -9.32 -2.53
C LEU A 323 8.30 -8.38 -2.83
N ARG A 324 8.54 -7.07 -2.95
CA ARG A 324 7.51 -6.06 -3.26
C ARG A 324 6.78 -6.33 -4.57
N ARG A 325 7.51 -6.72 -5.63
CA ARG A 325 6.94 -7.03 -6.94
C ARG A 325 5.96 -8.18 -6.89
N ASN A 326 6.31 -9.23 -6.13
CA ASN A 326 5.50 -10.43 -6.07
C ASN A 326 4.39 -10.34 -5.02
N VAL A 327 4.60 -9.59 -3.94
CA VAL A 327 3.68 -9.51 -2.81
C VAL A 327 3.22 -8.07 -2.61
N ARG A 328 1.98 -7.77 -3.02
CA ARG A 328 1.37 -6.42 -2.98
C ARG A 328 0.81 -6.07 -1.59
N LEU A 329 1.64 -6.24 -0.57
CA LEU A 329 1.32 -5.98 0.83
C LEU A 329 2.31 -4.98 1.41
N PRO A 330 1.92 -4.22 2.45
CA PRO A 330 2.87 -3.43 3.24
C PRO A 330 4.04 -4.28 3.74
N ILE A 331 5.25 -3.75 3.63
CA ILE A 331 6.48 -4.42 4.05
C ILE A 331 7.01 -3.76 5.32
N ILE A 332 7.26 -4.59 6.33
CA ILE A 332 7.97 -4.27 7.56
C ILE A 332 9.40 -4.77 7.38
N ILE A 333 10.39 -3.87 7.40
CA ILE A 333 11.80 -4.29 7.50
C ILE A 333 12.15 -4.45 8.98
N HIS A 334 12.51 -5.67 9.37
CA HIS A 334 12.94 -5.98 10.73
C HIS A 334 14.38 -6.52 10.70
N LEU A 335 15.30 -5.80 11.35
CA LEU A 335 16.66 -6.30 11.54
C LEU A 335 16.70 -7.19 12.78
N HIS A 336 16.94 -8.49 12.56
CA HIS A 336 17.20 -9.44 13.62
C HIS A 336 18.70 -9.50 13.88
N ALA A 337 19.08 -9.24 15.12
CA ALA A 337 20.46 -9.38 15.55
C ALA A 337 20.69 -10.79 16.09
N SER A 338 20.80 -11.78 15.21
CA SER A 338 21.28 -13.13 15.57
C SER A 338 22.81 -13.11 15.72
N ILE A 339 23.29 -12.39 16.73
CA ILE A 339 24.61 -12.62 17.29
C ILE A 339 24.46 -12.60 18.81
N VAL A 340 24.76 -13.75 19.38
CA VAL A 340 24.85 -14.08 20.81
C VAL A 340 25.47 -12.92 21.59
N GLN A 341 24.65 -12.11 22.26
CA GLN A 341 24.94 -11.42 23.53
C GLN A 341 23.87 -10.36 23.85
N GLN A 342 23.67 -10.12 25.15
CA GLN A 342 22.81 -9.09 25.71
C GLN A 342 23.07 -7.74 25.02
N ALA A 343 22.03 -6.91 24.83
CA ALA A 343 22.19 -5.56 24.27
C ALA A 343 23.23 -4.71 25.02
N ALA A 344 23.45 -5.01 26.32
CA ALA A 344 24.45 -4.37 27.18
C ALA A 344 25.93 -4.74 26.88
N THR A 345 26.17 -5.83 26.13
CA THR A 345 27.53 -6.30 25.79
C THR A 345 27.82 -6.25 24.28
N ARG A 346 26.95 -5.64 23.47
CA ARG A 346 27.22 -5.46 22.03
C ARG A 346 28.36 -4.46 21.82
N PRO A 347 29.34 -4.75 20.96
CA PRO A 347 30.39 -3.78 20.64
C PRO A 347 29.81 -2.61 19.85
N ASP A 348 30.36 -1.40 20.07
CA ASP A 348 29.92 -0.17 19.39
C ASP A 348 29.90 -0.29 17.85
N SER A 349 30.79 -1.13 17.29
CA SER A 349 30.87 -1.40 15.85
C SER A 349 29.59 -2.03 15.28
N ASP A 350 28.86 -2.84 16.04
CA ASP A 350 27.63 -3.47 15.57
C ASP A 350 26.46 -2.48 15.53
N TRP A 351 26.44 -1.49 16.43
CA TRP A 351 25.46 -0.40 16.37
C TRP A 351 25.69 0.53 15.17
N LEU A 352 26.95 0.72 14.76
CA LEU A 352 27.27 1.44 13.53
C LEU A 352 26.80 0.66 12.29
N LYS A 353 26.99 -0.67 12.26
CA LYS A 353 26.45 -1.52 11.17
C LYS A 353 24.93 -1.49 11.14
N TYR A 354 24.28 -1.61 12.30
CA TYR A 354 22.84 -1.49 12.44
C TYR A 354 22.35 -0.15 11.87
N ARG A 355 22.99 0.96 12.25
CA ARG A 355 22.70 2.29 11.72
C ARG A 355 22.81 2.31 10.20
N ASP A 356 23.90 1.82 9.62
CA ASP A 356 24.16 1.91 8.19
C ASP A 356 23.16 1.08 7.37
N ILE A 357 22.77 -0.11 7.87
CA ILE A 357 21.73 -0.94 7.25
C ILE A 357 20.36 -0.26 7.36
N MET A 358 20.02 0.32 8.52
CA MET A 358 18.74 1.03 8.73
C MET A 358 18.64 2.27 7.83
N LEU A 359 19.71 3.06 7.73
CA LEU A 359 19.79 4.20 6.82
C LEU A 359 19.63 3.76 5.36
N HIS A 360 20.17 2.60 4.99
CA HIS A 360 19.96 2.05 3.65
C HIS A 360 18.53 1.55 3.44
N ALA A 361 17.93 0.91 4.43
CA ALA A 361 16.54 0.45 4.39
C ALA A 361 15.57 1.60 4.14
N LEU A 362 15.78 2.78 4.75
CA LEU A 362 14.98 3.99 4.50
C LEU A 362 15.01 4.44 3.02
N ARG A 363 16.11 4.19 2.30
CA ARG A 363 16.24 4.50 0.86
C ARG A 363 15.30 3.66 0.00
N LEU A 364 14.78 2.55 0.52
CA LEU A 364 13.86 1.65 -0.17
C LEU A 364 12.38 2.05 0.00
N GLY A 365 12.10 3.00 0.90
CA GLY A 365 10.77 3.49 1.22
C GLY A 365 9.78 2.40 1.67
N PRO A 366 10.11 1.54 2.67
CA PRO A 366 9.16 0.59 3.24
C PRO A 366 8.02 1.31 3.96
N GLU A 367 6.87 0.64 4.09
CA GLU A 367 5.75 1.18 4.87
C GLU A 367 6.05 1.18 6.36
N TYR A 368 6.80 0.18 6.84
CA TYR A 368 7.20 0.06 8.25
C TYR A 368 8.67 -0.35 8.39
N MET A 369 9.28 0.08 9.50
CA MET A 369 10.62 -0.33 9.89
C MET A 369 10.71 -0.50 11.41
N SER A 370 11.39 -1.56 11.86
CA SER A 370 11.59 -1.82 13.30
C SER A 370 12.86 -1.18 13.83
N LEU A 371 12.73 -0.28 14.82
CA LEU A 371 13.84 0.37 15.52
C LEU A 371 14.07 -0.29 16.89
N ASP A 372 15.27 -0.80 17.16
CA ASP A 372 15.60 -1.45 18.45
C ASP A 372 15.64 -0.39 19.57
N LEU A 373 14.77 -0.53 20.57
CA LEU A 373 14.67 0.39 21.72
C LEU A 373 15.90 0.33 22.63
N ASN A 374 16.77 -0.68 22.50
CA ASN A 374 18.05 -0.73 23.20
C ASN A 374 19.17 0.02 22.48
N CYS A 375 18.93 0.52 21.26
CA CYS A 375 19.98 1.23 20.54
C CYS A 375 20.36 2.53 21.25
N PRO A 376 21.64 2.97 21.18
CA PRO A 376 22.05 4.24 21.76
C PRO A 376 21.18 5.39 21.18
N PRO A 377 20.71 6.34 22.00
CA PRO A 377 19.87 7.45 21.53
C PRO A 377 20.48 8.26 20.38
N SER A 378 21.82 8.36 20.34
CA SER A 378 22.55 9.01 19.23
C SER A 378 22.37 8.29 17.89
N ILE A 379 22.28 6.96 17.90
CA ILE A 379 22.03 6.15 16.70
C ILE A 379 20.57 6.27 16.28
N ALA A 380 19.63 6.15 17.23
CA ALA A 380 18.20 6.35 16.99
C ALA A 380 17.93 7.70 16.32
N GLN A 381 18.49 8.78 16.88
CA GLN A 381 18.29 10.14 16.38
C GLN A 381 18.77 10.31 14.93
N VAL A 382 19.91 9.72 14.57
CA VAL A 382 20.41 9.77 13.19
C VAL A 382 19.44 9.06 12.24
N ILE A 383 18.98 7.85 12.59
CA ILE A 383 18.03 7.09 11.76
C ILE A 383 16.71 7.85 11.59
N LEU A 384 16.14 8.33 12.71
CA LEU A 384 14.86 9.05 12.71
C LEU A 384 14.93 10.37 11.95
N SER A 385 16.07 11.07 11.99
CA SER A 385 16.26 12.33 11.24
C SER A 385 16.25 12.16 9.72
N GLN A 386 16.53 10.95 9.22
CA GLN A 386 16.56 10.63 7.79
C GLN A 386 15.27 9.97 7.30
N ASN A 387 14.33 9.67 8.20
CA ASN A 387 13.10 8.99 7.85
C ASN A 387 12.13 9.94 7.11
N VAL A 388 11.73 9.53 5.90
CA VAL A 388 10.71 10.22 5.10
C VAL A 388 9.55 9.26 4.87
N GLY A 389 8.52 9.36 5.71
CA GLY A 389 7.23 8.69 5.52
C GLY A 389 7.15 7.20 5.91
N THR A 390 8.24 6.56 6.35
CA THR A 390 8.19 5.19 6.88
C THR A 390 7.65 5.19 8.31
N LYS A 391 6.69 4.31 8.65
CA LYS A 391 6.23 4.18 10.04
C LYS A 391 7.24 3.41 10.89
N VAL A 392 7.49 3.88 12.10
CA VAL A 392 8.50 3.31 13.00
C VAL A 392 7.84 2.41 14.05
N ILE A 393 8.27 1.15 14.10
CA ILE A 393 7.92 0.19 15.16
C ILE A 393 9.05 0.20 16.18
N GLY A 394 8.85 0.81 17.33
CA GLY A 394 9.78 0.76 18.46
C GLY A 394 9.78 -0.65 19.05
N HIS A 395 10.84 -1.42 18.78
CA HIS A 395 10.89 -2.83 19.07
C HIS A 395 11.86 -3.16 20.21
N TYR A 396 11.41 -3.97 21.14
CA TYR A 396 12.23 -4.59 22.16
C TYR A 396 11.95 -6.10 22.22
N TYR A 397 13.02 -6.90 22.23
CA TYR A 397 12.96 -8.34 22.43
C TYR A 397 13.82 -8.73 23.64
N ASP A 398 13.19 -9.27 24.68
CA ASP A 398 13.91 -9.84 25.81
C ASP A 398 14.33 -11.26 25.50
N GLN A 399 15.63 -11.50 25.35
CA GLN A 399 16.13 -12.85 25.11
C GLN A 399 16.09 -13.73 26.36
N ASN A 400 16.28 -13.14 27.54
CA ASN A 400 16.42 -13.85 28.81
C ASN A 400 15.58 -13.14 29.88
N PRO A 401 14.24 -13.23 29.79
CA PRO A 401 13.37 -12.50 30.69
C PRO A 401 13.53 -12.99 32.13
N GLU A 402 13.58 -12.03 33.06
CA GLU A 402 13.49 -12.30 34.48
C GLU A 402 12.11 -12.86 34.87
N ALA A 403 12.00 -13.44 36.06
CA ALA A 403 10.70 -13.84 36.60
C ALA A 403 9.79 -12.61 36.72
N ALA A 404 8.54 -12.72 36.23
CA ALA A 404 7.58 -11.62 36.16
C ALA A 404 8.09 -10.38 35.39
N ALA A 405 8.92 -10.56 34.35
CA ALA A 405 9.47 -9.46 33.56
C ALA A 405 8.42 -8.48 33.01
N TRP A 406 7.21 -8.94 32.71
CA TRP A 406 6.09 -8.10 32.26
C TRP A 406 5.64 -7.04 33.30
N ASP A 407 5.85 -7.29 34.58
CA ASP A 407 5.51 -6.35 35.66
C ASP A 407 6.64 -5.35 35.96
N SER A 408 7.81 -5.52 35.35
CA SER A 408 8.98 -4.70 35.63
C SER A 408 8.78 -3.24 35.26
N LEU A 409 9.42 -2.35 36.01
CA LEU A 409 9.47 -0.91 35.69
C LEU A 409 10.13 -0.66 34.34
N HIS A 410 11.10 -1.50 33.95
CA HIS A 410 11.78 -1.41 32.67
C HIS A 410 10.81 -1.52 31.48
N ARG A 411 9.80 -2.41 31.54
CA ARG A 411 8.77 -2.51 30.48
C ARG A 411 7.96 -1.23 30.31
N ARG A 412 7.65 -0.54 31.41
CA ARG A 412 6.93 0.74 31.38
C ARG A 412 7.81 1.85 30.82
N GLN A 413 9.09 1.89 31.21
CA GLN A 413 10.08 2.84 30.66
C GLN A 413 10.27 2.67 29.15
N LEU A 414 10.20 1.45 28.62
CA LEU A 414 10.29 1.22 27.17
C LEU A 414 9.12 1.85 26.40
N LEU A 415 7.90 1.86 26.98
CA LEU A 415 6.76 2.55 26.39
C LEU A 415 7.01 4.07 26.33
N GLU A 416 7.54 4.64 27.41
CA GLU A 416 7.91 6.07 27.48
C GLU A 416 9.02 6.41 26.49
N THR A 417 10.03 5.56 26.35
CA THR A 417 11.11 5.72 25.36
C THR A 417 10.55 5.72 23.94
N ALA A 418 9.72 4.74 23.59
CA ALA A 418 9.10 4.66 22.27
C ALA A 418 8.26 5.91 21.96
N GLU A 419 7.47 6.39 22.92
CA GLU A 419 6.71 7.65 22.78
C GLU A 419 7.65 8.85 22.59
N SER A 420 8.72 8.94 23.37
CA SER A 420 9.70 10.04 23.30
C SER A 420 10.44 10.10 21.95
N TRP A 421 10.62 8.95 21.31
CA TRP A 421 11.23 8.83 19.99
C TRP A 421 10.21 9.03 18.85
N GLY A 422 8.93 9.19 19.18
CA GLY A 422 7.86 9.36 18.21
C GLY A 422 7.56 8.10 17.41
N CYS A 423 7.78 6.90 17.99
CA CYS A 423 7.41 5.65 17.32
C CYS A 423 5.90 5.58 17.08
N ASP A 424 5.50 5.07 15.91
CA ASP A 424 4.09 4.92 15.54
C ASP A 424 3.44 3.73 16.26
N ILE A 425 4.22 2.66 16.48
CA ILE A 425 3.79 1.42 17.13
C ILE A 425 4.89 1.00 18.10
N THR A 426 4.51 0.45 19.26
CA THR A 426 5.47 -0.18 20.19
C THR A 426 5.34 -1.70 20.15
N ARG A 427 6.45 -2.44 20.06
CA ARG A 427 6.48 -3.90 20.03
C ARG A 427 7.42 -4.48 21.08
N ILE A 428 6.87 -5.11 22.11
CA ILE A 428 7.62 -5.75 23.19
C ILE A 428 7.34 -7.24 23.17
N CYS A 429 8.38 -8.08 23.09
CA CYS A 429 8.23 -9.53 23.05
C CYS A 429 9.28 -10.25 23.92
N GLN A 430 8.97 -11.45 24.42
CA GLN A 430 9.91 -12.30 25.17
C GLN A 430 9.56 -13.79 25.03
N PRO A 431 10.48 -14.75 25.24
CA PRO A 431 10.14 -16.17 25.35
C PRO A 431 9.16 -16.45 26.50
N ALA A 432 8.19 -17.34 26.26
CA ALA A 432 7.39 -17.89 27.34
C ALA A 432 8.20 -18.95 28.12
N THR A 433 8.45 -18.70 29.39
CA THR A 433 9.04 -19.66 30.35
C THR A 433 7.96 -20.51 31.02
N SER A 434 6.75 -19.95 31.18
CA SER A 434 5.60 -20.62 31.76
C SER A 434 4.31 -20.26 31.00
N ARG A 435 3.20 -20.97 31.28
CA ARG A 435 1.88 -20.58 30.74
C ARG A 435 1.34 -19.32 31.42
N ALA A 436 1.78 -19.00 32.64
CA ALA A 436 1.36 -17.82 33.40
C ALA A 436 1.75 -16.53 32.66
N ASP A 437 2.90 -16.54 31.99
CA ASP A 437 3.45 -15.42 31.22
C ASP A 437 2.46 -14.89 30.16
N ASN A 438 1.56 -15.74 29.65
CA ASN A 438 0.53 -15.33 28.68
C ASN A 438 -0.60 -14.51 29.30
N PHE A 439 -0.88 -14.71 30.59
CA PHE A 439 -1.80 -13.86 31.34
C PHE A 439 -1.11 -12.56 31.75
N ASP A 440 0.17 -12.63 32.11
CA ASP A 440 0.95 -11.44 32.51
C ASP A 440 1.08 -10.44 31.36
N VAL A 441 1.41 -10.88 30.14
CA VAL A 441 1.45 -9.99 28.97
C VAL A 441 0.07 -9.39 28.66
N ARG A 442 -1.02 -10.13 28.88
CA ARG A 442 -2.37 -9.62 28.69
C ARG A 442 -2.74 -8.56 29.72
N ARG A 443 -2.34 -8.75 30.98
CA ARG A 443 -2.47 -7.74 32.03
C ARG A 443 -1.67 -6.50 31.67
N PHE A 444 -0.41 -6.66 31.26
CA PHE A 444 0.44 -5.54 30.82
C PHE A 444 -0.20 -4.75 29.66
N ALA A 445 -0.72 -5.44 28.64
CA ALA A 445 -1.41 -4.81 27.52
C ALA A 445 -2.65 -4.02 27.97
N TYR A 446 -3.44 -4.60 28.88
CA TYR A 446 -4.61 -3.95 29.44
C TYR A 446 -4.22 -2.69 30.23
N GLU A 447 -3.26 -2.79 31.14
CA GLU A 447 -2.75 -1.65 31.92
C GLU A 447 -2.22 -0.53 31.03
N ALA A 448 -1.45 -0.88 29.99
CA ALA A 448 -0.99 0.08 28.99
C ALA A 448 -2.18 0.75 28.28
N SER A 449 -3.20 0.01 27.85
CA SER A 449 -4.39 0.59 27.20
C SER A 449 -5.16 1.59 28.08
N GLN A 450 -5.10 1.45 29.40
CA GLN A 450 -5.78 2.34 30.35
C GLN A 450 -4.95 3.58 30.73
N SER A 451 -3.64 3.55 30.45
CA SER A 451 -2.74 4.66 30.75
C SER A 451 -2.99 5.82 29.79
N LYS A 452 -3.14 7.02 30.35
CA LYS A 452 -3.30 8.27 29.57
C LYS A 452 -2.06 8.62 28.74
N ASN A 453 -0.91 8.04 29.07
CA ASN A 453 0.38 8.36 28.44
C ASN A 453 0.67 7.50 27.19
N THR A 454 -0.13 6.48 26.91
CA THR A 454 0.10 5.56 25.78
C THR A 454 -1.10 5.60 24.84
N THR A 455 -1.01 6.47 23.84
CA THR A 455 -2.05 6.61 22.80
C THR A 455 -1.75 5.76 21.56
N ARG A 456 -0.56 5.14 21.49
CA ARG A 456 -0.08 4.40 20.33
C ARG A 456 -0.46 2.92 20.39
N PRO A 457 -0.68 2.25 19.23
CA PRO A 457 -0.86 0.81 19.17
C PRO A 457 0.30 0.04 19.82
N LEU A 458 -0.05 -0.97 20.61
CA LEU A 458 0.90 -1.85 21.31
C LEU A 458 0.80 -3.28 20.76
N ILE A 459 1.94 -3.83 20.37
CA ILE A 459 2.13 -5.23 20.03
C ILE A 459 2.88 -5.87 21.20
N CYS A 460 2.29 -6.86 21.85
CA CYS A 460 2.98 -7.60 22.90
C CYS A 460 2.52 -9.05 22.98
N TYR A 461 3.48 -9.95 22.93
CA TYR A 461 3.23 -11.39 22.99
C TYR A 461 4.49 -12.12 23.45
N ASN A 462 4.29 -13.35 23.91
CA ASN A 462 5.37 -14.27 24.21
C ASN A 462 5.68 -15.17 23.01
N VAL A 463 6.96 -15.38 22.72
CA VAL A 463 7.42 -16.26 21.64
C VAL A 463 7.54 -17.71 22.11
N GLY A 464 7.61 -18.62 21.14
CA GLY A 464 7.75 -20.06 21.38
C GLY A 464 6.41 -20.78 21.54
N ARG A 465 6.46 -22.12 21.58
CA ARG A 465 5.25 -22.96 21.62
C ARG A 465 4.33 -22.66 22.81
N MET A 466 4.90 -22.37 23.99
CA MET A 466 4.14 -22.00 25.19
C MET A 466 3.55 -20.59 25.12
N GLY A 467 4.12 -19.71 24.29
CA GLY A 467 3.69 -18.33 24.12
C GLY A 467 2.52 -18.13 23.14
N ARG A 468 2.21 -19.13 22.32
CA ARG A 468 1.17 -19.08 21.27
C ARG A 468 -0.18 -18.56 21.73
N ALA A 469 -0.54 -18.79 23.00
CA ALA A 469 -1.79 -18.30 23.57
C ALA A 469 -1.86 -16.76 23.61
N SER A 470 -0.75 -16.09 23.90
CA SER A 470 -0.67 -14.64 23.79
C SER A 470 -0.65 -14.15 22.34
N CYS A 471 -0.04 -14.90 21.41
CA CYS A 471 0.03 -14.51 20.00
C CYS A 471 -1.34 -14.43 19.33
N TYR A 472 -2.22 -15.43 19.49
CA TYR A 472 -3.52 -15.38 18.80
C TYR A 472 -4.47 -14.31 19.39
N ILE A 473 -4.28 -13.93 20.66
CA ILE A 473 -5.05 -12.87 21.33
C ILE A 473 -4.51 -11.48 20.98
N ASN A 474 -3.22 -11.35 20.66
CA ASN A 474 -2.63 -10.10 20.20
C ASN A 474 -3.40 -9.56 18.98
N SER A 475 -3.80 -8.29 19.07
CA SER A 475 -4.72 -7.68 18.11
C SER A 475 -4.01 -7.03 16.92
N VAL A 476 -2.75 -6.63 17.05
CA VAL A 476 -2.06 -5.84 16.02
C VAL A 476 -0.84 -6.58 15.50
N LEU A 477 -0.78 -6.78 14.18
CA LEU A 477 0.38 -7.30 13.45
C LEU A 477 1.00 -8.55 14.10
N THR A 478 0.16 -9.50 14.50
CA THR A 478 0.60 -10.78 15.05
C THR A 478 1.50 -11.50 14.04
N PRO A 479 2.72 -11.93 14.42
CA PRO A 479 3.59 -12.64 13.50
C PRO A 479 3.04 -14.03 13.19
N VAL A 480 2.99 -14.37 11.91
CA VAL A 480 2.52 -15.66 11.40
C VAL A 480 3.49 -16.25 10.39
N THR A 481 3.35 -17.55 10.14
CA THR A 481 4.10 -18.29 9.12
C THR A 481 3.18 -18.85 8.04
N HIS A 482 3.78 -19.41 6.99
CA HIS A 482 3.10 -20.08 5.89
C HIS A 482 3.87 -21.36 5.50
N GLU A 483 3.17 -22.35 4.94
CA GLU A 483 3.74 -23.67 4.57
C GLU A 483 4.98 -23.53 3.67
N LEU A 484 4.89 -22.67 2.64
CA LEU A 484 5.99 -22.29 1.74
C LEU A 484 7.28 -21.82 2.44
N ILE A 485 7.16 -21.21 3.62
CA ILE A 485 8.29 -20.72 4.41
C ILE A 485 8.85 -21.86 5.26
N THR A 486 7.97 -22.64 5.88
CA THR A 486 8.37 -23.79 6.70
C THR A 486 9.04 -24.90 5.88
N GLU A 487 8.69 -25.06 4.59
CA GLU A 487 9.36 -25.95 3.64
C GLU A 487 10.86 -25.63 3.49
N VAL A 488 11.22 -24.33 3.56
CA VAL A 488 12.58 -23.85 3.26
C VAL A 488 13.42 -23.70 4.54
N THR A 489 12.80 -23.55 5.71
CA THR A 489 13.51 -23.09 6.94
C THR A 489 13.84 -24.15 8.00
N SER A 490 13.61 -25.46 7.76
CA SER A 490 13.87 -26.54 8.73
C SER A 490 13.01 -26.41 10.03
N PRO A 491 12.90 -27.38 10.96
CA PRO A 491 11.74 -27.48 11.86
C PRO A 491 11.73 -26.48 13.04
N PHE A 492 12.48 -25.38 12.97
CA PHE A 492 12.32 -24.23 13.86
C PHE A 492 11.05 -23.40 13.57
N GLY A 493 10.38 -23.66 12.44
CA GLY A 493 9.07 -23.08 12.09
C GLY A 493 7.92 -23.42 13.05
N ASP A 494 8.14 -24.36 13.98
CA ASP A 494 7.13 -24.86 14.93
C ASP A 494 6.76 -23.89 16.06
N ALA A 495 7.30 -22.67 16.07
CA ALA A 495 6.94 -21.66 17.06
C ALA A 495 5.76 -20.79 16.61
N LEU A 496 5.74 -20.35 15.35
CA LEU A 496 4.72 -19.44 14.83
C LEU A 496 3.42 -20.18 14.49
N LEU A 497 2.32 -19.43 14.43
CA LEU A 497 1.03 -19.90 13.96
C LEU A 497 0.86 -19.57 12.47
N THR A 498 0.08 -20.36 11.73
CA THR A 498 -0.50 -19.89 10.47
C THR A 498 -1.71 -18.99 10.76
N VAL A 499 -2.13 -18.17 9.80
CA VAL A 499 -3.37 -17.38 9.93
C VAL A 499 -4.56 -18.28 10.24
N GLN A 500 -4.67 -19.40 9.53
CA GLN A 500 -5.73 -20.38 9.71
C GLN A 500 -5.75 -20.97 11.13
N ALA A 501 -4.58 -21.27 11.70
CA ALA A 501 -4.49 -21.75 13.08
C ALA A 501 -4.89 -20.67 14.09
N ALA A 502 -4.46 -19.42 13.88
CA ALA A 502 -4.84 -18.29 14.73
C ALA A 502 -6.35 -18.03 14.67
N GLN A 503 -6.95 -18.00 13.47
CA GLN A 503 -8.39 -17.85 13.27
C GLN A 503 -9.18 -18.97 13.93
N SER A 504 -8.83 -20.23 13.65
CA SER A 504 -9.51 -21.38 14.25
C SER A 504 -9.47 -21.33 15.79
N THR A 505 -8.38 -20.82 16.36
CA THR A 505 -8.24 -20.70 17.82
C THR A 505 -9.09 -19.56 18.38
N LEU A 506 -9.20 -18.42 17.69
CA LEU A 506 -10.06 -17.29 18.09
C LEU A 506 -11.54 -17.68 18.21
N TYR A 507 -12.04 -18.49 17.26
CA TYR A 507 -13.41 -19.03 17.34
C TYR A 507 -13.54 -20.11 18.41
N ALA A 508 -12.57 -21.02 18.51
CA ALA A 508 -12.59 -22.07 19.54
C ALA A 508 -12.47 -21.52 20.97
N SER A 509 -11.88 -20.32 21.14
CA SER A 509 -11.77 -19.64 22.43
C SER A 509 -12.96 -18.73 22.74
N PHE A 510 -14.00 -18.71 21.90
CA PHE A 510 -15.15 -17.80 22.03
C PHE A 510 -14.78 -16.31 22.02
N THR A 511 -13.65 -15.95 21.39
CA THR A 511 -13.27 -14.55 21.18
C THR A 511 -14.05 -13.95 20.00
N LEU A 512 -14.35 -14.79 19.01
CA LEU A 512 -15.17 -14.50 17.84
C LEU A 512 -16.27 -15.55 17.73
N ASP A 513 -17.40 -15.19 17.12
CA ASP A 513 -18.60 -16.01 17.06
C ASP A 513 -18.94 -16.48 15.64
N PRO A 514 -19.51 -17.68 15.47
CA PRO A 514 -20.09 -18.09 14.21
C PRO A 514 -21.29 -17.20 13.86
N LEU A 515 -21.33 -16.73 12.61
CA LEU A 515 -22.37 -15.87 12.05
C LEU A 515 -22.89 -16.49 10.76
N PHE A 516 -24.12 -16.15 10.38
CA PHE A 516 -24.68 -16.50 9.09
C PHE A 516 -24.83 -15.26 8.21
N PHE A 517 -24.58 -15.46 6.93
CA PHE A 517 -24.65 -14.46 5.87
C PHE A 517 -25.56 -14.98 4.77
N GLY A 518 -25.91 -14.15 3.79
CA GLY A 518 -26.58 -14.67 2.60
C GLY A 518 -26.81 -13.67 1.49
N ILE A 519 -27.46 -14.14 0.44
CA ILE A 519 -27.93 -13.30 -0.66
C ILE A 519 -29.44 -13.16 -0.59
N TYR A 520 -29.94 -11.92 -0.64
CA TYR A 520 -31.36 -11.57 -0.58
C TYR A 520 -31.85 -11.04 -1.92
N GLY A 521 -32.94 -11.60 -2.46
CA GLY A 521 -33.51 -11.17 -3.74
C GLY A 521 -34.70 -12.01 -4.18
N SER A 522 -35.36 -11.64 -5.28
CA SER A 522 -36.54 -12.38 -5.76
C SER A 522 -36.22 -13.46 -6.81
N ALA A 523 -34.98 -13.51 -7.28
CA ALA A 523 -34.52 -14.44 -8.31
C ALA A 523 -33.04 -14.78 -8.05
N VAL A 524 -32.79 -15.44 -6.92
CA VAL A 524 -31.44 -15.70 -6.39
C VAL A 524 -31.14 -17.19 -6.19
N ALA A 525 -32.09 -18.07 -6.50
CA ALA A 525 -31.92 -19.52 -6.36
C ALA A 525 -30.66 -20.09 -7.05
N SER A 526 -30.25 -19.51 -8.19
CA SER A 526 -29.06 -19.92 -8.94
C SER A 526 -27.85 -19.00 -8.74
N ALA A 527 -27.81 -18.23 -7.65
CA ALA A 527 -26.73 -17.28 -7.39
C ALA A 527 -25.39 -17.97 -7.14
N LEU A 528 -24.31 -17.31 -7.59
CA LEU A 528 -22.93 -17.78 -7.43
C LEU A 528 -22.27 -17.36 -6.10
N SER A 529 -22.89 -16.43 -5.37
CA SER A 529 -22.37 -15.91 -4.11
C SER A 529 -22.22 -17.00 -3.03
N PRO A 530 -23.19 -17.91 -2.80
CA PRO A 530 -23.06 -18.94 -1.77
C PRO A 530 -21.84 -19.86 -1.90
N PRO A 531 -21.58 -20.56 -3.02
CA PRO A 531 -20.40 -21.42 -3.12
C PRO A 531 -19.09 -20.62 -3.00
N MET A 532 -19.06 -19.41 -3.54
CA MET A 532 -17.90 -18.52 -3.47
C MET A 532 -17.56 -18.08 -2.03
N HIS A 533 -18.54 -17.55 -1.27
CA HIS A 533 -18.31 -17.10 0.10
C HIS A 533 -18.06 -18.26 1.07
N ASN A 534 -18.79 -19.38 0.95
CA ASN A 534 -18.57 -20.54 1.82
C ASN A 534 -17.17 -21.17 1.62
N ALA A 535 -16.66 -21.20 0.38
CA ALA A 535 -15.28 -21.63 0.12
C ALA A 535 -14.26 -20.71 0.79
N ALA A 536 -14.48 -19.39 0.73
CA ALA A 536 -13.62 -18.40 1.38
C ALA A 536 -13.64 -18.53 2.91
N PHE A 537 -14.82 -18.67 3.54
CA PHE A 537 -14.94 -18.91 4.99
C PHE A 537 -14.19 -20.17 5.42
N LYS A 538 -14.35 -21.27 4.67
CA LYS A 538 -13.65 -22.54 4.92
C LYS A 538 -12.14 -22.38 4.82
N PHE A 539 -11.64 -21.69 3.80
CA PHE A 539 -10.21 -21.42 3.63
C PHE A 539 -9.63 -20.62 4.81
N CYS A 540 -10.35 -19.58 5.25
CA CYS A 540 -9.96 -18.73 6.37
C CYS A 540 -10.20 -19.37 7.75
N ARG A 541 -10.73 -20.60 7.82
CA ARG A 541 -11.15 -21.30 9.07
C ARG A 541 -12.14 -20.49 9.91
N MET A 542 -13.07 -19.81 9.24
CA MET A 542 -14.19 -19.13 9.86
C MET A 542 -15.42 -20.05 9.85
N PRO A 543 -16.06 -20.34 11.00
CA PRO A 543 -17.25 -21.19 11.08
C PRO A 543 -18.52 -20.43 10.68
N HIS A 544 -18.47 -19.65 9.61
CA HIS A 544 -19.60 -18.91 9.07
C HIS A 544 -20.32 -19.73 8.00
N CYS A 545 -21.60 -19.42 7.75
CA CYS A 545 -22.35 -19.92 6.60
C CYS A 545 -22.85 -18.78 5.72
N TYR A 546 -23.00 -19.04 4.42
CA TYR A 546 -23.62 -18.13 3.46
C TYR A 546 -24.77 -18.85 2.75
N GLU A 547 -25.98 -18.30 2.86
CA GLU A 547 -27.24 -18.93 2.42
C GLU A 547 -27.99 -18.09 1.36
N ILE A 548 -29.07 -18.66 0.84
CA ILE A 548 -29.98 -18.00 -0.12
C ILE A 548 -31.25 -17.61 0.62
N PHE A 549 -31.61 -16.34 0.55
CA PHE A 549 -32.85 -15.78 1.06
C PHE A 549 -33.68 -15.27 -0.14
N GLU A 550 -34.45 -16.17 -0.74
CA GLU A 550 -35.32 -15.82 -1.87
C GLU A 550 -36.67 -15.29 -1.35
N SER A 551 -36.95 -14.02 -1.63
CA SER A 551 -38.17 -13.35 -1.18
C SER A 551 -38.72 -12.38 -2.21
N SER A 552 -40.02 -12.18 -2.18
CA SER A 552 -40.72 -11.22 -3.04
C SER A 552 -40.93 -9.85 -2.39
N THR A 553 -40.62 -9.70 -1.10
CA THR A 553 -40.80 -8.44 -0.34
C THR A 553 -39.56 -8.16 0.51
N LEU A 554 -39.43 -6.97 1.11
CA LEU A 554 -38.35 -6.67 2.06
C LEU A 554 -38.64 -7.08 3.52
N ARG A 555 -39.89 -7.43 3.87
CA ARG A 555 -40.29 -7.65 5.27
C ARG A 555 -39.55 -8.82 5.95
N GLU A 556 -39.24 -9.86 5.18
CA GLU A 556 -38.50 -11.01 5.71
C GLU A 556 -37.07 -10.65 6.09
N LEU A 557 -36.45 -9.70 5.37
CA LEU A 557 -35.12 -9.20 5.70
C LEU A 557 -35.09 -8.52 7.07
N GLU A 558 -36.15 -7.79 7.45
CA GLU A 558 -36.25 -7.18 8.78
C GLU A 558 -36.26 -8.24 9.88
N SER A 559 -36.97 -9.36 9.67
CA SER A 559 -36.96 -10.48 10.61
C SER A 559 -35.60 -11.17 10.68
N ILE A 560 -34.91 -11.34 9.55
CA ILE A 560 -33.57 -11.91 9.50
C ILE A 560 -32.58 -11.01 10.26
N ALA A 561 -32.69 -9.69 10.05
CA ALA A 561 -31.83 -8.70 10.67
C ALA A 561 -31.96 -8.62 12.20
N GLN A 562 -33.05 -9.14 12.79
CA GLN A 562 -33.22 -9.20 14.25
C GLN A 562 -32.43 -10.35 14.90
N ASN A 563 -31.93 -11.32 14.12
CA ASN A 563 -31.15 -12.42 14.66
C ASN A 563 -29.76 -11.96 15.09
N GLU A 564 -29.37 -12.29 16.32
CA GLU A 564 -28.07 -11.88 16.89
C GLU A 564 -26.85 -12.42 16.13
N ASN A 565 -27.02 -13.55 15.42
CA ASN A 565 -26.00 -14.19 14.61
C ASN A 565 -26.01 -13.73 13.14
N PHE A 566 -26.87 -12.79 12.76
CA PHE A 566 -26.88 -12.24 11.39
C PHE A 566 -25.60 -11.43 11.14
N GLY A 567 -24.77 -11.89 10.20
CA GLY A 567 -23.50 -11.24 9.85
C GLY A 567 -23.61 -10.22 8.71
N GLY A 568 -24.65 -10.31 7.89
CA GLY A 568 -24.88 -9.42 6.74
C GLY A 568 -25.44 -10.14 5.53
N ALA A 569 -25.83 -9.36 4.52
CA ALA A 569 -26.40 -9.91 3.30
C ALA A 569 -25.98 -9.14 2.03
N SER A 570 -25.77 -9.86 0.94
CA SER A 570 -25.71 -9.27 -0.39
C SER A 570 -27.13 -9.04 -0.90
N ILE A 571 -27.42 -7.84 -1.38
CA ILE A 571 -28.75 -7.45 -1.84
C ILE A 571 -28.78 -7.48 -3.36
N SER A 572 -29.68 -8.30 -3.91
CA SER A 572 -29.89 -8.47 -5.36
C SER A 572 -31.14 -7.74 -5.83
N ALA A 573 -31.42 -7.80 -7.13
CA ALA A 573 -32.64 -7.26 -7.72
C ALA A 573 -33.89 -7.96 -7.12
N PRO A 574 -35.01 -7.24 -6.97
CA PRO A 574 -35.24 -5.81 -7.28
C PRO A 574 -34.88 -4.84 -6.14
N PHE A 575 -34.40 -5.33 -5.00
CA PHE A 575 -34.40 -4.58 -3.73
C PHE A 575 -33.27 -3.57 -3.54
N LYS A 576 -32.30 -3.48 -4.46
CA LYS A 576 -31.11 -2.61 -4.32
C LYS A 576 -31.44 -1.13 -4.07
N GLN A 577 -32.59 -0.63 -4.54
CA GLN A 577 -33.05 0.74 -4.26
C GLN A 577 -34.00 0.81 -3.06
N GLU A 578 -34.92 -0.15 -2.98
CA GLU A 578 -35.97 -0.19 -1.95
C GLU A 578 -35.39 -0.32 -0.54
N ILE A 579 -34.30 -1.08 -0.37
CA ILE A 579 -33.66 -1.32 0.92
C ILE A 579 -33.17 -0.03 1.60
N ILE A 580 -32.89 1.03 0.83
CA ILE A 580 -32.40 2.31 1.38
C ILE A 580 -33.36 2.87 2.43
N SER A 581 -34.67 2.62 2.29
CA SER A 581 -35.69 3.10 3.21
C SER A 581 -35.65 2.47 4.61
N VAL A 582 -35.01 1.30 4.76
CA VAL A 582 -34.92 0.57 6.03
C VAL A 582 -33.53 0.63 6.68
N LEU A 583 -32.59 1.37 6.09
CA LEU A 583 -31.24 1.52 6.61
C LEU A 583 -31.13 2.71 7.57
N ASP A 584 -30.36 2.53 8.64
CA ASP A 584 -29.98 3.62 9.53
C ASP A 584 -28.85 4.47 8.92
N TYR A 585 -27.92 3.81 8.23
CA TYR A 585 -26.72 4.41 7.66
C TYR A 585 -26.48 3.93 6.22
N VAL A 586 -25.97 4.81 5.37
CA VAL A 586 -25.62 4.51 3.98
C VAL A 586 -24.25 5.11 3.67
N SER A 587 -23.40 4.35 2.98
CA SER A 587 -22.11 4.85 2.51
C SER A 587 -22.27 6.03 1.54
N LEU A 588 -21.28 6.93 1.47
CA LEU A 588 -21.32 8.06 0.53
C LEU A 588 -21.39 7.58 -0.92
N GLU A 589 -20.77 6.43 -1.20
CA GLU A 589 -20.75 5.71 -2.46
C GLU A 589 -22.14 5.19 -2.82
N ALA A 590 -22.77 4.43 -1.92
CA ALA A 590 -24.11 3.90 -2.13
C ALA A 590 -25.14 5.02 -2.24
N GLN A 591 -24.98 6.12 -1.51
CA GLN A 591 -25.79 7.32 -1.64
C GLN A 591 -25.57 8.00 -3.00
N ALA A 592 -24.33 8.17 -3.45
CA ALA A 592 -24.00 8.73 -4.76
C ALA A 592 -24.60 7.89 -5.89
N ILE A 593 -24.47 6.56 -5.82
CA ILE A 593 -25.00 5.61 -6.80
C ILE A 593 -26.54 5.58 -6.74
N GLY A 594 -27.11 5.64 -5.53
CA GLY A 594 -28.55 5.49 -5.29
C GLY A 594 -28.99 4.03 -5.21
N ALA A 595 -28.09 3.12 -4.84
CA ALA A 595 -28.37 1.70 -4.72
C ALA A 595 -27.42 1.04 -3.70
N VAL A 596 -27.92 0.09 -2.93
CA VAL A 596 -27.19 -0.72 -1.95
C VAL A 596 -27.22 -2.17 -2.41
N ASN A 597 -26.04 -2.81 -2.46
CA ASN A 597 -25.93 -4.24 -2.74
C ASN A 597 -25.33 -5.02 -1.56
N THR A 598 -24.95 -4.34 -0.47
CA THR A 598 -24.24 -4.93 0.67
C THR A 598 -24.85 -4.38 1.96
N LEU A 599 -25.49 -5.25 2.73
CA LEU A 599 -26.12 -4.94 4.02
C LEU A 599 -25.24 -5.45 5.15
N ILE A 600 -24.98 -4.58 6.11
CA ILE A 600 -24.09 -4.85 7.24
C ILE A 600 -24.83 -4.48 8.54
N PRO A 601 -25.04 -5.43 9.46
CA PRO A 601 -25.60 -5.16 10.77
C PRO A 601 -24.54 -4.60 11.73
N LEU A 602 -24.89 -3.56 12.46
CA LEU A 602 -24.05 -2.92 13.47
C LEU A 602 -24.48 -3.33 14.88
N ARG A 603 -23.49 -3.64 15.73
CA ARG A 603 -23.69 -4.03 17.14
C ARG A 603 -23.58 -2.85 18.10
N SER A 604 -23.09 -1.72 17.62
CA SER A 604 -23.21 -0.43 18.29
C SER A 604 -23.53 0.65 17.28
N ARG A 605 -24.07 1.78 17.73
CA ARG A 605 -24.27 2.97 16.88
C ARG A 605 -22.97 3.72 16.60
N ARG A 606 -21.82 3.21 17.06
CA ARG A 606 -20.51 3.76 16.75
C ARG A 606 -19.99 3.13 15.47
N LEU A 607 -19.34 3.95 14.67
CA LEU A 607 -18.77 3.54 13.38
C LEU A 607 -17.63 2.53 13.52
N GLU A 608 -16.97 2.47 14.68
CA GLU A 608 -16.03 1.41 15.06
C GLU A 608 -16.64 0.00 14.89
N SER A 609 -17.97 -0.14 15.01
CA SER A 609 -18.68 -1.40 14.73
C SER A 609 -18.53 -1.89 13.29
N LEU A 610 -18.08 -1.06 12.35
CA LEU A 610 -17.76 -1.49 10.97
C LEU A 610 -16.45 -2.27 10.88
N VAL A 611 -15.57 -2.12 11.88
CA VAL A 611 -14.27 -2.79 11.94
C VAL A 611 -14.32 -3.99 12.89
N GLU A 612 -15.12 -3.89 13.97
CA GLU A 612 -15.36 -4.97 14.92
C GLU A 612 -16.33 -6.04 14.36
N ARG A 613 -15.80 -6.91 13.49
CA ARG A 613 -16.55 -8.01 12.86
C ARG A 613 -16.46 -9.34 13.63
N ASN A 614 -17.31 -10.28 13.23
CA ASN A 614 -17.35 -11.67 13.72
C ASN A 614 -17.70 -11.79 15.21
N ARG A 615 -18.66 -10.97 15.67
CA ARG A 615 -19.23 -11.07 17.01
C ARG A 615 -20.74 -11.10 16.93
N ALA A 616 -21.35 -12.04 17.64
CA ALA A 616 -22.78 -12.13 17.77
C ALA A 616 -23.28 -11.09 18.78
N GLY A 617 -24.56 -10.77 18.70
CA GLY A 617 -25.22 -9.86 19.63
C GLY A 617 -26.33 -9.06 18.96
N PRO A 618 -27.05 -8.23 19.72
CA PRO A 618 -28.20 -7.50 19.21
C PRO A 618 -27.78 -6.56 18.07
N VAL A 619 -28.54 -6.61 16.97
CA VAL A 619 -28.40 -5.65 15.88
C VAL A 619 -29.06 -4.34 16.30
N VAL A 620 -28.27 -3.29 16.40
CA VAL A 620 -28.72 -1.96 16.88
C VAL A 620 -28.97 -0.98 15.73
N ALA A 621 -28.32 -1.21 14.59
CA ALA A 621 -28.48 -0.43 13.38
C ALA A 621 -28.07 -1.22 12.13
N LEU A 622 -28.53 -0.79 10.96
CA LEU A 622 -28.18 -1.33 9.66
C LEU A 622 -27.40 -0.31 8.82
N TYR A 623 -26.30 -0.78 8.22
CA TYR A 623 -25.47 -0.02 7.31
C TYR A 623 -25.54 -0.62 5.90
N GLY A 624 -25.77 0.21 4.89
CA GLY A 624 -25.77 -0.19 3.49
C GLY A 624 -24.59 0.37 2.71
N ASP A 625 -23.98 -0.49 1.89
CA ASP A 625 -22.91 -0.16 0.95
C ASP A 625 -23.18 -0.68 -0.47
N ASN A 626 -22.33 -0.26 -1.40
CA ASN A 626 -22.35 -0.71 -2.77
C ASN A 626 -20.95 -1.21 -3.20
N THR A 627 -20.82 -2.50 -3.50
CA THR A 627 -19.59 -3.11 -4.01
C THR A 627 -19.63 -3.38 -5.51
N ASP A 628 -20.76 -3.12 -6.20
CA ASP A 628 -20.86 -3.29 -7.66
C ASP A 628 -19.84 -2.36 -8.36
N TRP A 629 -19.74 -1.10 -7.90
CA TRP A 629 -18.78 -0.15 -8.46
C TRP A 629 -17.32 -0.54 -8.16
N ILE A 630 -17.06 -1.22 -7.04
CA ILE A 630 -15.73 -1.73 -6.68
C ILE A 630 -15.31 -2.81 -7.68
N GLY A 631 -16.22 -3.73 -8.00
CA GLY A 631 -15.96 -4.77 -9.00
C GLY A 631 -15.64 -4.16 -10.37
N ILE A 632 -16.46 -3.21 -10.83
CA ILE A 632 -16.24 -2.49 -12.10
C ILE A 632 -14.91 -1.74 -12.08
N HIS A 633 -14.66 -0.95 -11.04
CA HIS A 633 -13.44 -0.16 -10.87
C HIS A 633 -12.20 -1.04 -10.91
N THR A 634 -12.19 -2.14 -10.13
CA THR A 634 -11.07 -3.07 -10.07
C THR A 634 -10.81 -3.71 -11.42
N CYS A 635 -11.85 -4.15 -12.13
CA CYS A 635 -11.72 -4.68 -13.48
C CYS A 635 -11.18 -3.66 -14.48
N ILE A 636 -11.67 -2.41 -14.48
CA ILE A 636 -11.12 -1.36 -15.36
C ILE A 636 -9.64 -1.17 -15.03
N ARG A 637 -9.32 -0.93 -13.75
CA ARG A 637 -7.96 -0.66 -13.31
C ARG A 637 -7.01 -1.80 -13.66
N GLN A 638 -7.40 -3.06 -13.44
CA GLN A 638 -6.57 -4.23 -13.73
C GLN A 638 -6.33 -4.44 -15.24
N ASN A 639 -7.25 -4.01 -16.08
CA ASN A 639 -7.22 -4.26 -17.52
C ASN A 639 -6.90 -3.01 -18.36
N LEU A 640 -6.79 -1.82 -17.75
CA LEU A 640 -6.31 -0.62 -18.42
C LEU A 640 -4.78 -0.66 -18.51
N SER A 641 -4.25 -0.43 -19.71
CA SER A 641 -2.81 -0.38 -19.96
C SER A 641 -2.19 0.93 -19.45
N PRO A 642 -0.90 0.94 -19.08
CA PRO A 642 -0.25 2.17 -18.57
C PRO A 642 -0.27 3.34 -19.56
N ILE A 643 -0.26 3.09 -20.87
CA ILE A 643 -0.42 4.15 -21.89
C ILE A 643 -1.79 4.83 -21.82
N ASN A 644 -2.82 4.07 -21.42
CA ASN A 644 -4.20 4.52 -21.23
C ASN A 644 -4.49 4.92 -19.77
N ALA A 645 -3.46 5.09 -18.93
CA ALA A 645 -3.64 5.58 -17.56
C ALA A 645 -4.49 6.86 -17.56
N VAL A 646 -5.35 6.99 -16.54
CA VAL A 646 -6.39 8.02 -16.49
C VAL A 646 -5.76 9.41 -16.40
N LYS A 647 -6.11 10.26 -17.38
CA LYS A 647 -5.64 11.63 -17.56
C LYS A 647 -6.84 12.58 -17.67
N SER A 648 -6.56 13.88 -17.71
CA SER A 648 -7.57 14.92 -17.92
C SER A 648 -8.39 14.75 -19.20
N ARG A 649 -7.79 14.19 -20.26
CA ARG A 649 -8.44 13.93 -21.55
C ARG A 649 -9.08 12.54 -21.67
N THR A 650 -8.92 11.67 -20.69
CA THR A 650 -9.50 10.32 -20.74
C THR A 650 -11.03 10.40 -20.82
N VAL A 651 -11.61 9.61 -21.71
CA VAL A 651 -13.06 9.53 -21.90
C VAL A 651 -13.55 8.11 -21.61
N ALA A 652 -14.64 8.01 -20.86
CA ALA A 652 -15.37 6.76 -20.64
C ALA A 652 -16.74 6.78 -21.35
N LEU A 653 -17.21 5.61 -21.76
CA LEU A 653 -18.55 5.40 -22.33
C LEU A 653 -19.30 4.36 -21.49
N VAL A 654 -20.49 4.70 -21.01
CA VAL A 654 -21.40 3.79 -20.31
C VAL A 654 -22.63 3.53 -21.18
N ILE A 655 -22.96 2.26 -21.39
CA ILE A 655 -24.09 1.83 -22.21
C ILE A 655 -25.17 1.24 -21.30
N GLY A 656 -26.38 1.77 -21.37
CA GLY A 656 -27.49 1.45 -20.48
C GLY A 656 -27.69 2.51 -19.39
N ALA A 657 -28.86 2.45 -18.74
CA ALA A 657 -29.24 3.37 -17.66
C ALA A 657 -29.87 2.65 -16.46
N GLY A 658 -29.61 1.34 -16.28
CA GLY A 658 -30.06 0.57 -15.12
C GLY A 658 -29.18 0.77 -13.87
N GLY A 659 -29.47 0.06 -12.78
CA GLY A 659 -28.71 0.20 -11.52
C GLY A 659 -27.20 -0.01 -11.67
N MET A 660 -26.77 -0.95 -12.52
CA MET A 660 -25.35 -1.16 -12.82
C MET A 660 -24.70 0.02 -13.58
N ALA A 661 -25.47 0.77 -14.38
CA ALA A 661 -24.95 1.95 -15.07
C ALA A 661 -24.63 3.08 -14.09
N HIS A 662 -25.40 3.23 -13.01
CA HIS A 662 -25.07 4.16 -11.92
C HIS A 662 -23.74 3.79 -11.26
N ALA A 663 -23.54 2.50 -10.96
CA ALA A 663 -22.28 2.00 -10.41
C ALA A 663 -21.11 2.18 -11.39
N ALA A 664 -21.32 1.99 -12.70
CA ALA A 664 -20.32 2.17 -13.74
C ALA A 664 -19.87 3.64 -13.89
N VAL A 665 -20.81 4.59 -13.92
CA VAL A 665 -20.50 6.02 -13.94
C VAL A 665 -19.72 6.40 -12.69
N TYR A 666 -20.17 5.95 -11.51
CA TYR A 666 -19.46 6.21 -10.26
C TYR A 666 -18.05 5.60 -10.26
N ALA A 667 -17.87 4.36 -10.73
CA ALA A 667 -16.56 3.73 -10.86
C ALA A 667 -15.60 4.54 -11.78
N ALA A 668 -16.09 5.05 -12.91
CA ALA A 668 -15.30 5.91 -13.80
C ALA A 668 -14.89 7.22 -13.12
N ILE A 669 -15.80 7.88 -12.40
CA ILE A 669 -15.49 9.08 -11.61
C ILE A 669 -14.43 8.77 -10.55
N ARG A 670 -14.55 7.63 -9.86
CA ARG A 670 -13.61 7.20 -8.83
C ARG A 670 -12.21 6.92 -9.37
N LEU A 671 -12.11 6.42 -10.60
CA LEU A 671 -10.84 6.26 -11.32
C LEU A 671 -10.20 7.60 -11.74
N GLY A 672 -10.90 8.73 -11.55
CA GLY A 672 -10.44 10.06 -11.95
C GLY A 672 -10.88 10.49 -13.36
N VAL A 673 -11.77 9.73 -14.01
CA VAL A 673 -12.27 10.10 -15.34
C VAL A 673 -13.19 11.31 -15.23
N HIS A 674 -12.82 12.40 -15.90
CA HIS A 674 -13.59 13.64 -15.88
C HIS A 674 -14.68 13.70 -16.94
N THR A 675 -14.51 13.03 -18.08
CA THR A 675 -15.48 13.07 -19.18
C THR A 675 -16.10 11.69 -19.41
N ILE A 676 -17.42 11.61 -19.24
CA ILE A 676 -18.17 10.36 -19.33
C ILE A 676 -19.37 10.56 -20.27
N PHE A 677 -19.46 9.71 -21.30
CA PHE A 677 -20.62 9.65 -22.16
C PHE A 677 -21.54 8.49 -21.75
N VAL A 678 -22.84 8.71 -21.85
CA VAL A 678 -23.88 7.72 -21.58
C VAL A 678 -24.70 7.51 -22.84
N HIS A 679 -24.93 6.27 -23.23
CA HIS A 679 -25.89 5.92 -24.27
C HIS A 679 -26.92 4.95 -23.72
N ASN A 680 -28.21 5.22 -23.94
CA ASN A 680 -29.29 4.32 -23.54
C ASN A 680 -30.40 4.31 -24.59
N ARG A 681 -31.07 3.16 -24.76
CA ARG A 681 -32.16 3.00 -25.74
C ARG A 681 -33.31 4.00 -25.54
N THR A 682 -33.70 4.22 -24.29
CA THR A 682 -34.72 5.22 -23.94
C THR A 682 -34.00 6.48 -23.46
N LEU A 683 -34.11 7.56 -24.22
CA LEU A 683 -33.40 8.82 -23.96
C LEU A 683 -33.63 9.33 -22.53
N GLU A 684 -34.89 9.39 -22.11
CA GLU A 684 -35.29 9.89 -20.79
C GLU A 684 -34.60 9.17 -19.62
N ASN A 685 -34.42 7.84 -19.72
CA ASN A 685 -33.71 7.07 -18.69
C ASN A 685 -32.22 7.41 -18.66
N GLY A 686 -31.61 7.64 -19.83
CA GLY A 686 -30.24 8.12 -19.91
C GLY A 686 -30.08 9.53 -19.33
N GLU A 687 -31.03 10.43 -19.60
CA GLU A 687 -31.02 11.81 -19.07
C GLU A 687 -31.14 11.83 -17.54
N LYS A 688 -31.96 10.94 -16.95
CA LYS A 688 -32.03 10.76 -15.49
C LYS A 688 -30.67 10.38 -14.89
N LEU A 689 -29.95 9.44 -15.53
CA LEU A 689 -28.60 9.05 -15.11
C LEU A 689 -27.61 10.23 -15.24
N VAL A 690 -27.65 10.95 -16.36
CA VAL A 690 -26.79 12.14 -16.58
C VAL A 690 -27.05 13.21 -15.53
N HIS A 691 -28.32 13.55 -15.26
CA HIS A 691 -28.69 14.55 -14.27
C HIS A 691 -28.19 14.19 -12.86
N ARG A 692 -28.11 12.89 -12.55
CA ARG A 692 -27.60 12.43 -11.26
C ARG A 692 -26.13 12.75 -11.03
N PHE A 693 -25.28 12.75 -12.06
CA PHE A 693 -23.82 12.83 -11.90
C PHE A 693 -23.19 14.09 -12.53
N ASN A 694 -23.78 14.67 -13.57
CA ASN A 694 -23.18 15.79 -14.30
C ASN A 694 -23.00 17.03 -13.40
N GLY A 695 -21.82 17.64 -13.47
CA GLY A 695 -21.47 18.81 -12.68
C GLY A 695 -21.29 18.55 -11.18
N LYS A 696 -21.38 17.29 -10.73
CA LYS A 696 -21.19 16.95 -9.31
C LYS A 696 -19.76 16.54 -9.03
N SER A 697 -19.27 17.01 -7.88
CA SER A 697 -18.06 16.52 -7.25
C SER A 697 -18.45 15.58 -6.12
N PHE A 698 -17.77 14.45 -6.07
CA PHE A 698 -17.89 13.49 -4.98
C PHE A 698 -16.68 13.63 -4.07
N SER A 699 -16.97 13.73 -2.77
CA SER A 699 -15.96 13.73 -1.73
C SER A 699 -15.19 12.42 -1.76
N ILE A 700 -13.87 12.56 -1.75
CA ILE A 700 -12.93 11.49 -1.57
C ILE A 700 -12.44 11.59 -0.13
N GLN A 701 -13.06 10.88 0.79
CA GLN A 701 -12.75 10.96 2.21
C GLN A 701 -12.19 9.63 2.72
N ASN A 702 -11.24 9.70 3.64
CA ASN A 702 -10.84 8.58 4.46
C ASN A 702 -11.85 8.46 5.61
N ILE A 703 -12.27 7.24 5.91
CA ILE A 703 -13.09 6.96 7.09
C ILE A 703 -12.21 7.25 8.31
N ASP A 704 -12.44 8.38 8.95
CA ASP A 704 -11.84 8.70 10.24
C ASP A 704 -12.68 8.05 11.34
N LEU A 705 -12.21 6.90 11.83
CA LEU A 705 -12.86 6.15 12.90
C LEU A 705 -12.62 6.77 14.28
N SER A 706 -11.80 7.83 14.40
CA SER A 706 -11.42 8.42 15.69
C SER A 706 -12.46 9.37 16.30
N HIS A 707 -13.55 9.68 15.60
CA HIS A 707 -14.58 10.60 16.07
C HIS A 707 -15.89 9.89 16.50
N PRO A 708 -16.31 9.99 17.78
CA PRO A 708 -17.62 9.53 18.21
C PRO A 708 -18.74 10.42 17.62
N SER A 709 -19.72 9.82 16.95
CA SER A 709 -20.83 10.53 16.31
C SER A 709 -21.81 11.18 17.32
N PRO A 710 -22.43 12.34 17.00
CA PRO A 710 -23.57 12.88 17.74
C PRO A 710 -24.91 12.23 17.35
N SER A 711 -25.94 12.51 18.15
CA SER A 711 -27.23 11.82 18.31
C SER A 711 -28.26 11.88 17.16
N ALA A 712 -28.99 10.76 17.01
CA ALA A 712 -30.45 10.60 16.81
C ALA A 712 -31.18 11.21 15.59
N SER A 713 -30.56 11.28 14.42
CA SER A 713 -31.29 11.35 13.13
C SER A 713 -30.51 10.57 12.06
N PRO A 714 -31.11 10.19 10.90
CA PRO A 714 -30.35 9.68 9.76
C PRO A 714 -29.52 10.83 9.18
N GLN A 715 -28.45 11.22 9.88
CA GLN A 715 -27.56 12.28 9.46
C GLN A 715 -26.42 11.68 8.63
N LEU A 716 -26.09 12.42 7.56
CA LEU A 716 -24.86 12.23 6.80
C LEU A 716 -23.65 12.16 7.75
N TRP A 717 -22.76 11.22 7.44
CA TRP A 717 -21.46 10.99 8.07
C TRP A 717 -20.82 12.28 8.64
N PRO A 718 -20.53 12.37 9.96
CA PRO A 718 -19.75 13.48 10.51
C PRO A 718 -18.30 13.35 10.06
N VAL A 719 -17.90 14.22 9.13
CA VAL A 719 -16.60 14.18 8.48
C VAL A 719 -15.59 15.03 9.26
N SER A 720 -14.40 14.47 9.53
CA SER A 720 -13.19 15.25 9.82
C SER A 720 -12.86 16.15 8.62
N GLN A 721 -13.06 17.47 8.76
CA GLN A 721 -12.86 18.44 7.67
C GLN A 721 -11.40 18.54 7.20
N SER A 722 -10.43 17.94 7.89
CA SER A 722 -9.01 18.25 7.72
C SER A 722 -8.34 17.62 6.50
N GLN A 723 -8.95 16.65 5.78
CA GLN A 723 -8.34 16.01 4.58
C GLN A 723 -9.33 15.61 3.47
N ALA A 724 -10.48 16.28 3.31
CA ALA A 724 -11.41 15.94 2.23
C ALA A 724 -10.91 16.43 0.85
N CYS A 725 -10.30 15.55 0.06
CA CYS A 725 -10.06 15.81 -1.36
C CYS A 725 -11.40 15.68 -2.11
N LYS A 726 -11.74 16.61 -3.00
CA LYS A 726 -12.93 16.47 -3.86
C LYS A 726 -12.49 16.06 -5.26
N THR A 727 -13.19 15.11 -5.87
CA THR A 727 -13.06 14.89 -7.32
C THR A 727 -13.37 16.18 -8.06
N LYS A 728 -12.67 16.46 -9.18
CA LYS A 728 -13.15 17.55 -10.06
C LYS A 728 -14.55 17.19 -10.56
N PRO A 729 -15.44 18.17 -10.74
CA PRO A 729 -16.79 17.92 -11.21
C PRO A 729 -16.79 17.07 -12.49
N ALA A 730 -17.53 15.96 -12.48
CA ALA A 730 -17.62 15.09 -13.65
C ALA A 730 -18.48 15.74 -14.74
N ILE A 731 -18.01 15.70 -15.98
CA ILE A 731 -18.78 16.08 -17.16
C ILE A 731 -19.42 14.81 -17.69
N VAL A 732 -20.72 14.65 -17.44
CA VAL A 732 -21.50 13.50 -17.91
C VAL A 732 -22.47 13.97 -18.99
N ARG A 733 -22.45 13.33 -20.16
CA ARG A 733 -23.24 13.74 -21.33
C ARG A 733 -23.93 12.55 -21.98
N ILE A 734 -25.09 12.78 -22.57
CA ILE A 734 -25.83 11.75 -23.30
C ILE A 734 -25.46 11.74 -24.79
N ILE A 735 -25.31 10.55 -25.37
CA ILE A 735 -25.30 10.33 -26.82
C ILE A 735 -26.69 9.83 -27.21
N PRO A 736 -27.48 10.63 -27.96
CA PRO A 736 -28.91 10.38 -28.11
C PRO A 736 -29.24 9.17 -28.98
N SER A 737 -28.40 8.86 -29.97
CA SER A 737 -28.58 7.72 -30.87
C SER A 737 -27.26 7.04 -31.21
N ARG A 738 -27.30 5.73 -31.52
CA ARG A 738 -26.15 4.96 -32.05
C ARG A 738 -25.66 5.52 -33.40
N ASP A 739 -26.54 6.16 -34.16
CA ASP A 739 -26.21 6.77 -35.45
C ASP A 739 -25.54 8.15 -35.31
N SER A 740 -25.48 8.68 -34.08
CA SER A 740 -24.81 9.96 -33.83
C SER A 740 -23.29 9.80 -34.01
N PRO A 741 -22.60 10.74 -34.69
CA PRO A 741 -21.15 10.75 -34.73
C PRO A 741 -20.59 10.89 -33.32
N TRP A 742 -19.35 10.43 -33.11
CA TRP A 742 -18.66 10.69 -31.85
C TRP A 742 -18.55 12.20 -31.62
N PRO A 743 -18.82 12.70 -30.39
CA PRO A 743 -18.84 14.14 -30.11
C PRO A 743 -17.52 14.84 -30.48
N ALA A 744 -17.61 15.90 -31.29
CA ALA A 744 -16.45 16.67 -31.73
C ALA A 744 -15.70 17.32 -30.53
N GLY A 745 -14.37 17.36 -30.62
CA GLY A 745 -13.50 17.95 -29.58
C GLY A 745 -13.16 17.02 -28.42
N PHE A 746 -13.67 15.78 -28.42
CA PHE A 746 -13.34 14.75 -27.43
C PHE A 746 -12.61 13.58 -28.07
N ASP A 747 -11.62 13.06 -27.37
CA ASP A 747 -10.92 11.84 -27.78
C ASP A 747 -11.90 10.64 -27.74
N PRO A 748 -11.72 9.61 -28.59
CA PRO A 748 -12.47 8.37 -28.47
C PRO A 748 -12.33 7.74 -27.07
N PRO A 749 -13.31 6.96 -26.60
CA PRO A 749 -13.26 6.39 -25.26
C PRO A 749 -12.18 5.31 -25.19
N THR A 750 -11.48 5.25 -24.06
CA THR A 750 -10.54 4.15 -23.73
C THR A 750 -11.09 3.23 -22.64
N ILE A 751 -12.24 3.57 -22.07
CA ILE A 751 -12.98 2.79 -21.07
C ILE A 751 -14.44 2.70 -21.54
N ILE A 752 -14.94 1.49 -21.72
CA ILE A 752 -16.33 1.23 -22.11
C ILE A 752 -16.96 0.24 -21.14
N VAL A 753 -18.16 0.53 -20.63
CA VAL A 753 -18.90 -0.37 -19.74
C VAL A 753 -20.33 -0.56 -20.26
N SER A 754 -20.63 -1.79 -20.69
CA SER A 754 -21.97 -2.23 -21.08
C SER A 754 -22.75 -2.75 -19.88
N CYS A 755 -23.90 -2.13 -19.61
CA CYS A 755 -24.79 -2.42 -18.49
C CYS A 755 -26.16 -2.93 -18.97
N ILE A 756 -26.25 -3.44 -20.20
CA ILE A 756 -27.50 -3.93 -20.79
C ILE A 756 -27.81 -5.33 -20.24
N ALA A 757 -29.01 -5.50 -19.66
CA ALA A 757 -29.44 -6.79 -19.11
C ALA A 757 -29.82 -7.81 -20.21
N ARG A 758 -29.77 -9.10 -19.85
CA ARG A 758 -30.11 -10.27 -20.69
C ARG A 758 -31.42 -10.17 -21.47
N THR A 759 -32.47 -9.66 -20.83
CA THR A 759 -33.82 -9.61 -21.40
C THR A 759 -34.27 -8.16 -21.51
N GLY A 760 -34.62 -7.73 -22.72
CA GLY A 760 -35.48 -6.55 -22.88
C GLY A 760 -36.78 -6.76 -22.08
N GLN A 761 -37.43 -5.68 -21.65
CA GLN A 761 -38.80 -5.77 -21.15
C GLN A 761 -39.63 -6.63 -22.12
N GLY A 762 -40.20 -7.74 -21.64
CA GLY A 762 -41.07 -8.62 -22.44
C GLY A 762 -40.43 -9.90 -23.02
N GLY A 763 -39.22 -10.30 -22.63
CA GLY A 763 -38.69 -11.64 -22.96
C GLY A 763 -38.23 -11.87 -24.41
N GLN A 764 -37.97 -10.79 -25.17
CA GLN A 764 -37.38 -10.88 -26.52
C GLN A 764 -35.87 -11.17 -26.49
N SER A 765 -35.34 -11.67 -27.63
CA SER A 765 -33.93 -11.99 -27.92
C SER A 765 -32.91 -10.99 -27.33
N PRO A 766 -31.65 -11.41 -27.08
CA PRO A 766 -30.61 -10.53 -26.57
C PRO A 766 -30.56 -9.25 -27.39
N ALA A 767 -30.74 -8.09 -26.74
CA ALA A 767 -30.65 -6.82 -27.44
C ALA A 767 -29.24 -6.69 -28.06
N ASP A 768 -29.15 -6.36 -29.35
CA ASP A 768 -27.86 -6.06 -29.98
C ASP A 768 -27.19 -4.89 -29.25
N ASN A 769 -26.12 -5.22 -28.53
CA ASN A 769 -25.30 -4.31 -27.74
C ASN A 769 -23.98 -3.93 -28.45
N SER A 770 -23.82 -4.28 -29.74
CA SER A 770 -22.66 -3.86 -30.52
C SER A 770 -22.54 -2.33 -30.57
N LEU A 771 -21.34 -1.83 -30.85
CA LEU A 771 -21.06 -0.40 -30.90
C LEU A 771 -20.75 0.08 -32.32
N PRO A 772 -21.08 1.33 -32.67
CA PRO A 772 -20.57 1.95 -33.88
C PRO A 772 -19.05 1.91 -33.92
N ARG A 773 -18.45 1.60 -35.08
CA ARG A 773 -16.97 1.55 -35.24
C ARG A 773 -16.28 2.85 -34.83
N ALA A 774 -16.94 4.00 -35.06
CA ALA A 774 -16.43 5.31 -34.66
C ALA A 774 -16.24 5.46 -33.13
N TRP A 775 -17.05 4.75 -32.31
CA TRP A 775 -16.93 4.77 -30.86
C TRP A 775 -15.80 3.86 -30.35
N LEU A 776 -15.24 3.02 -31.22
CA LEU A 776 -14.11 2.13 -30.95
C LEU A 776 -12.81 2.60 -31.63
N ALA A 777 -12.77 3.88 -32.05
CA ALA A 777 -11.69 4.43 -32.88
C ALA A 777 -10.42 4.83 -32.11
N SER A 778 -10.31 4.52 -30.80
CA SER A 778 -9.10 4.78 -30.01
C SER A 778 -7.88 4.06 -30.61
N GLU A 779 -6.83 4.81 -30.95
CA GLU A 779 -5.59 4.26 -31.53
C GLU A 779 -4.79 3.43 -30.54
N THR A 780 -4.91 3.74 -29.25
CA THR A 780 -4.25 3.01 -28.15
C THR A 780 -5.15 1.90 -27.58
N GLY A 781 -6.31 1.66 -28.21
CA GLY A 781 -7.34 0.75 -27.72
C GLY A 781 -7.91 1.17 -26.37
N GLY A 782 -8.15 0.19 -25.49
CA GLY A 782 -8.82 0.43 -24.22
C GLY A 782 -9.34 -0.83 -23.55
N VAL A 783 -10.23 -0.66 -22.58
CA VAL A 783 -10.92 -1.76 -21.91
C VAL A 783 -12.43 -1.68 -22.17
N VAL A 784 -13.04 -2.83 -22.49
CA VAL A 784 -14.49 -3.00 -22.58
C VAL A 784 -14.93 -3.98 -21.50
N ILE A 785 -15.85 -3.55 -20.64
CA ILE A 785 -16.50 -4.38 -19.64
C ILE A 785 -17.92 -4.68 -20.09
N GLU A 786 -18.24 -5.96 -20.25
CA GLU A 786 -19.61 -6.44 -20.42
C GLU A 786 -20.10 -7.03 -19.10
N LEU A 787 -21.12 -6.42 -18.49
CA LEU A 787 -21.65 -6.89 -17.20
C LEU A 787 -22.62 -8.07 -17.35
N ALA A 788 -23.21 -8.27 -18.53
CA ALA A 788 -23.93 -9.49 -18.81
C ALA A 788 -22.96 -10.68 -18.84
N TYR A 789 -23.36 -11.78 -18.21
CA TYR A 789 -22.57 -13.02 -18.19
C TYR A 789 -23.32 -14.24 -18.75
N ASN A 790 -24.54 -14.05 -19.23
CA ASN A 790 -25.34 -15.10 -19.86
C ASN A 790 -26.09 -14.54 -21.09
N PRO A 791 -25.67 -14.86 -22.33
CA PRO A 791 -24.50 -15.69 -22.68
C PRO A 791 -23.17 -14.96 -22.38
N ILE A 792 -22.07 -15.72 -22.26
CA ILE A 792 -20.72 -15.16 -22.10
C ILE A 792 -20.29 -14.41 -23.37
N GLU A 793 -20.59 -14.97 -24.54
CA GLU A 793 -20.32 -14.35 -25.83
C GLU A 793 -21.48 -13.44 -26.25
N THR A 794 -21.44 -12.18 -25.83
CA THR A 794 -22.38 -11.16 -26.30
C THR A 794 -21.96 -10.60 -27.66
N PRO A 795 -22.87 -10.00 -28.44
CA PRO A 795 -22.51 -9.33 -29.71
C PRO A 795 -21.38 -8.29 -29.54
N LEU A 796 -21.38 -7.53 -28.44
CA LEU A 796 -20.29 -6.61 -28.10
C LEU A 796 -18.94 -7.34 -27.90
N VAL A 797 -18.92 -8.42 -27.12
CA VAL A 797 -17.70 -9.20 -26.88
C VAL A 797 -17.15 -9.78 -28.21
N GLN A 798 -18.04 -10.33 -29.04
CA GLN A 798 -17.69 -10.86 -30.37
C GLN A 798 -17.12 -9.75 -31.26
N GLN A 799 -17.74 -8.56 -31.24
CA GLN A 799 -17.25 -7.40 -31.97
C GLN A 799 -15.84 -7.01 -31.53
N ILE A 800 -15.58 -6.90 -30.22
CA ILE A 800 -14.26 -6.52 -29.70
C ILE A 800 -13.20 -7.56 -30.08
N ARG A 801 -13.52 -8.86 -30.04
CA ARG A 801 -12.59 -9.90 -30.50
C ARG A 801 -12.30 -9.86 -32.00
N SER A 802 -13.27 -9.44 -32.80
CA SER A 802 -13.07 -9.29 -34.25
C SER A 802 -12.15 -8.11 -34.62
N LEU A 803 -11.88 -7.19 -33.69
CA LEU A 803 -10.94 -6.10 -33.91
C LEU A 803 -9.52 -6.68 -34.00
N SER A 804 -8.94 -6.59 -35.20
CA SER A 804 -7.69 -7.24 -35.59
C SER A 804 -6.43 -6.75 -34.86
N ARG A 805 -6.55 -5.80 -33.92
CA ARG A 805 -5.40 -5.08 -33.34
C ARG A 805 -4.99 -5.49 -31.92
N GLY A 806 -5.75 -6.29 -31.19
CA GLY A 806 -5.33 -6.73 -29.83
C GLY A 806 -5.19 -5.61 -28.78
N ASP A 807 -5.46 -4.35 -29.15
CA ASP A 807 -5.35 -3.16 -28.30
C ASP A 807 -6.55 -3.00 -27.34
N TRP A 808 -7.67 -3.66 -27.64
CA TRP A 808 -8.86 -3.66 -26.78
C TRP A 808 -8.91 -4.91 -25.91
N ILE A 809 -9.04 -4.71 -24.60
CA ILE A 809 -9.18 -5.78 -23.62
C ILE A 809 -10.65 -5.93 -23.26
N SER A 810 -11.24 -7.06 -23.63
CA SER A 810 -12.61 -7.44 -23.22
C SER A 810 -12.58 -8.10 -21.83
N VAL A 811 -13.47 -7.66 -20.96
CA VAL A 811 -13.70 -8.19 -19.60
C VAL A 811 -15.17 -8.62 -19.48
N HIS A 812 -15.41 -9.84 -19.01
CA HIS A 812 -16.75 -10.43 -18.93
C HIS A 812 -17.39 -10.24 -17.54
N GLY A 813 -18.72 -10.35 -17.46
CA GLY A 813 -19.44 -10.18 -16.19
C GLY A 813 -19.02 -11.17 -15.10
N LEU A 814 -18.59 -12.38 -15.48
CA LEU A 814 -18.04 -13.40 -14.56
C LEU A 814 -16.65 -13.04 -14.02
N GLN A 815 -15.95 -12.08 -14.63
CA GLN A 815 -14.72 -11.52 -14.09
C GLN A 815 -15.02 -10.36 -13.14
N VAL A 816 -16.17 -9.70 -13.27
CA VAL A 816 -16.61 -8.60 -12.38
C VAL A 816 -17.28 -9.13 -11.11
N LEU A 817 -18.10 -10.19 -11.24
CA LEU A 817 -18.82 -10.82 -10.13
C LEU A 817 -17.93 -11.22 -8.94
N PRO A 818 -16.78 -11.90 -9.12
CA PRO A 818 -15.92 -12.23 -7.99
C PRO A 818 -15.33 -10.98 -7.33
N GLU A 819 -15.02 -9.92 -8.08
CA GLU A 819 -14.43 -8.69 -7.51
C GLU A 819 -15.40 -7.97 -6.56
N GLN A 820 -16.70 -7.89 -6.90
CA GLN A 820 -17.70 -7.34 -5.97
C GLN A 820 -17.92 -8.25 -4.74
N GLY A 821 -17.82 -9.57 -4.91
CA GLY A 821 -17.98 -10.55 -3.84
C GLY A 821 -16.78 -10.60 -2.89
N ILE A 822 -15.57 -10.44 -3.42
CA ILE A 822 -14.33 -10.24 -2.66
C ILE A 822 -14.49 -9.03 -1.75
N ALA A 823 -14.91 -7.88 -2.28
CA ALA A 823 -15.13 -6.68 -1.47
C ALA A 823 -16.21 -6.90 -0.38
N GLN A 824 -17.28 -7.64 -0.69
CA GLN A 824 -18.29 -8.02 0.31
C GLN A 824 -17.72 -8.91 1.40
N PHE A 825 -16.94 -9.93 1.05
CA PHE A 825 -16.29 -10.81 2.02
C PHE A 825 -15.44 -10.00 3.00
N GLU A 826 -14.66 -9.04 2.50
CA GLU A 826 -13.82 -8.21 3.35
C GLU A 826 -14.69 -7.34 4.28
N LEU A 827 -15.69 -6.64 3.74
CA LEU A 827 -16.63 -5.83 4.53
C LEU A 827 -17.35 -6.64 5.63
N PHE A 828 -17.77 -7.86 5.31
CA PHE A 828 -18.46 -8.77 6.23
C PHE A 828 -17.55 -9.26 7.35
N THR A 829 -16.31 -9.63 7.03
CA THR A 829 -15.45 -10.41 7.94
C THR A 829 -14.39 -9.60 8.66
N GLY A 830 -14.07 -8.38 8.23
CA GLY A 830 -12.91 -7.71 8.80
C GLY A 830 -11.59 -8.09 8.10
N ARG A 831 -11.60 -9.09 7.20
CA ARG A 831 -10.39 -9.82 6.74
C ARG A 831 -10.20 -9.78 5.23
N LYS A 832 -8.95 -9.91 4.79
CA LYS A 832 -8.65 -10.08 3.36
C LYS A 832 -9.25 -11.36 2.82
N ALA A 833 -9.82 -11.27 1.63
CA ALA A 833 -10.38 -12.41 0.93
C ALA A 833 -9.29 -13.29 0.31
N PRO A 834 -9.47 -14.62 0.24
CA PRO A 834 -8.69 -15.48 -0.65
C PRO A 834 -9.16 -15.27 -2.09
N GLU A 835 -8.67 -14.21 -2.73
CA GLU A 835 -9.19 -13.73 -4.01
C GLU A 835 -9.08 -14.76 -5.14
N ASN A 836 -7.96 -15.48 -5.25
CA ASN A 836 -7.75 -16.47 -6.31
C ASN A 836 -8.71 -17.64 -6.15
N LEU A 837 -8.90 -18.13 -4.92
CA LEU A 837 -9.90 -19.15 -4.61
C LEU A 837 -11.31 -18.69 -4.97
N MET A 838 -11.72 -17.47 -4.60
CA MET A 838 -13.06 -16.96 -4.90
C MET A 838 -13.29 -16.84 -6.41
N ARG A 839 -12.31 -16.32 -7.17
CA ARG A 839 -12.35 -16.28 -8.64
C ARG A 839 -12.45 -17.69 -9.23
N ALA A 840 -11.70 -18.65 -8.70
CA ALA A 840 -11.71 -20.04 -9.15
C ALA A 840 -13.08 -20.71 -8.94
N GLN A 841 -13.73 -20.49 -7.80
CA GLN A 841 -15.07 -21.03 -7.53
C GLN A 841 -16.11 -20.57 -8.56
N VAL A 842 -16.07 -19.29 -8.94
CA VAL A 842 -16.95 -18.74 -9.99
C VAL A 842 -16.63 -19.39 -11.34
N ALA A 843 -15.35 -19.53 -11.69
CA ALA A 843 -14.93 -20.11 -12.96
C ALA A 843 -15.31 -21.59 -13.10
N ASP A 844 -15.18 -22.39 -12.03
CA ASP A 844 -15.47 -23.83 -12.07
C ASP A 844 -16.97 -24.11 -12.15
N TYR A 845 -17.80 -23.32 -11.47
CA TYR A 845 -19.26 -23.44 -11.60
C TYR A 845 -19.72 -23.21 -13.04
N VAL A 846 -19.13 -22.23 -13.73
CA VAL A 846 -19.43 -21.90 -15.13
C VAL A 846 -19.03 -23.05 -16.07
N LYS A 847 -17.85 -23.65 -15.86
CA LYS A 847 -17.41 -24.82 -16.64
C LYS A 847 -18.35 -26.02 -16.47
N ASN A 848 -18.90 -26.20 -15.27
CA ASN A 848 -19.79 -27.32 -14.98
C ASN A 848 -21.20 -27.12 -15.54
N LEU A 849 -21.70 -25.87 -15.56
CA LEU A 849 -22.95 -25.53 -16.26
C LEU A 849 -22.90 -25.73 -17.77
N GLY A 850 -21.73 -25.58 -18.39
CA GLY A 850 -21.56 -25.81 -19.83
C GLY A 850 -21.46 -27.30 -20.23
N LYS A 851 -21.41 -28.22 -19.25
CA LYS A 851 -21.34 -29.68 -19.46
C LYS A 851 -22.67 -30.40 -19.12
N ALA A 852 -23.59 -29.71 -18.45
CA ALA A 852 -24.95 -30.18 -18.15
C ALA A 852 -25.91 -29.64 -19.21
#